data_AF-A0A7Y0CSP3-F1
#
_entry.id   AF-A0A7Y0CSP3-F1
#
_cell.length_a   1.000
_cell.length_b   1.000
_cell.length_c   1.000
_cell.angle_alpha   90.00
_cell.angle_beta   90.00
_cell.angle_gamma   90.00
#
_symmetry.space_group_name_H-M   'P 1'
#
loop_
_entity.id
_entity.type
_entity.pdbx_description
1 polymer ?
#
loop_
_entity_poly.entity_id
_entity_poly.type
_entity_poly.pdbx_seq_one_letter_code
_entity_poly.pdbx_strand_id
1 'polypeptide(L)'
;MRKATSEALMPGHFTHIYTARRVADLLADPGTTSFDQAGTALGAVADGRSPAECARIMREWERFTAIGAVGPDLFFFCQDYSSGPLAAAPYEDDLLMLAMATWYWVDAAKEDDYEPLLILLAEINSTFAEIARVLIKLKKLWDEFVKAWNATIGPFVDAAVTVLDDLTGGLVEEFTTALTNLADGLVQLAEQELVSFADIFSWFSLKMRQGWDEQAFVWSDMLHYRRTSQMAANLLAEAQRQHREGGSDEQYEQFLAYILGWVCHIGTDVVAHAFVNEQCGGPFRTHYQRHHLIENHIDAHNYREAGMGGTLPPDPMAATETYPDVDGSALVFSVALDDEHPKGWQRPATLPQDPAGRKEALDVDGELPDWLADGVVRALIATYHHTDPAHPEPANLGGGPFQSGIGGFHGALQDLLNTAGIDIDRPLGELIDDIAPTPDFEVPPGYPLPWEVKVCYRFLISFYKLSFSQGFDLKKPTVPDVVIWPPASDFTDLASAPDFSGPSTGDPVQDVCNALKSLFDWIKKEVEAAIKLAGDLVKMLASPFSYPARAALHELAMIGWNIATNAHEILAHTGFVYPHGERLGAMGELEVPNEIDLPLITLGQTLDTAFTQALADALDPFGNLDLGTDGLGTPRDPLTSFPYLPVREVQDAGHKPNEFHRPWAFPGLSRRAGGGLLPTPLETWDVDAELDRLGRPDAKPEVRRVLGASFGLTVPGPYPAGTKPEDIFKLNHNGDGQQRSVYERAYSPVLTDLVNAELLLNPKDGPGNPLGDPVPFSSYLIGRILSDAGYPVDFNLDADRGYGYLCWDWNRSGKDFGTNTRHQQYPLPDIPPEGSSTADGGVDWPGAAPDHEQVPIRLHYIDRKPPRSQPGTDTHGPFGGSR
;
A
#
# COMPACT_ATOMS: atom_id res chain seq x y z
N MET A 1 -18.14 25.73 4.23
CA MET A 1 -16.67 25.80 4.02
C MET A 1 -16.08 25.04 5.20
N ARG A 2 -15.80 23.72 5.16
CA ARG A 2 -15.52 22.77 4.05
C ARG A 2 -14.21 23.04 3.26
N LYS A 3 -13.11 22.37 3.68
CA LYS A 3 -11.91 21.76 3.03
C LYS A 3 -11.25 20.90 4.15
N ALA A 4 -10.59 19.73 4.03
CA ALA A 4 -10.15 18.81 2.94
C ALA A 4 -8.69 18.98 2.44
N THR A 5 -7.78 18.10 2.91
CA THR A 5 -6.30 18.06 2.75
C THR A 5 -5.72 16.66 3.21
N SER A 6 -4.43 16.31 2.95
CA SER A 6 -3.82 14.92 2.84
C SER A 6 -2.44 14.71 3.59
N GLU A 7 -1.52 13.69 3.51
CA GLU A 7 -1.10 12.50 2.67
C GLU A 7 -0.63 11.28 3.55
N ALA A 8 -0.28 10.03 3.13
CA ALA A 8 -0.02 9.33 1.83
C ALA A 8 -0.51 7.82 1.83
N LEU A 9 -0.06 6.92 0.92
CA LEU A 9 -0.39 5.46 0.79
C LEU A 9 0.56 4.67 -0.16
N MET A 10 0.82 3.35 0.00
CA MET A 10 1.41 2.38 -1.00
C MET A 10 1.19 0.87 -0.62
N PRO A 11 1.23 -0.14 -1.52
CA PRO A 11 0.98 -1.56 -1.18
C PRO A 11 2.25 -2.38 -0.81
N GLY A 12 2.04 -3.67 -0.45
CA GLY A 12 3.04 -4.62 0.09
C GLY A 12 4.01 -5.23 -0.92
N HIS A 13 4.83 -4.39 -1.54
CA HIS A 13 5.68 -4.73 -2.69
C HIS A 13 6.64 -5.92 -2.52
N PHE A 14 7.19 -6.18 -1.33
CA PHE A 14 8.11 -7.32 -1.14
C PHE A 14 7.39 -8.65 -1.43
N THR A 15 6.12 -8.79 -1.02
CA THR A 15 5.35 -10.02 -1.18
C THR A 15 5.07 -10.35 -2.65
N HIS A 16 4.76 -9.38 -3.52
CA HIS A 16 4.58 -9.65 -4.96
C HIS A 16 5.93 -10.00 -5.63
N ILE A 17 7.02 -9.28 -5.32
CA ILE A 17 8.38 -9.56 -5.84
C ILE A 17 8.86 -10.95 -5.37
N TYR A 18 8.65 -11.30 -4.10
CA TYR A 18 8.92 -12.61 -3.54
C TYR A 18 8.14 -13.71 -4.28
N THR A 19 6.84 -13.48 -4.52
CA THR A 19 5.98 -14.42 -5.26
C THR A 19 6.50 -14.65 -6.68
N ALA A 20 6.89 -13.60 -7.42
CA ALA A 20 7.46 -13.73 -8.75
C ALA A 20 8.78 -14.52 -8.75
N ARG A 21 9.66 -14.33 -7.76
CA ARG A 21 10.87 -15.16 -7.58
C ARG A 21 10.52 -16.62 -7.31
N ARG A 22 9.53 -16.91 -6.44
CA ARG A 22 9.05 -18.29 -6.18
C ARG A 22 8.38 -18.94 -7.38
N VAL A 23 7.71 -18.16 -8.25
CA VAL A 23 7.20 -18.65 -9.54
C VAL A 23 8.36 -19.03 -10.46
N ALA A 24 9.40 -18.20 -10.56
CA ALA A 24 10.61 -18.55 -11.33
C ALA A 24 11.33 -19.78 -10.76
N ASP A 25 11.29 -20.01 -9.45
CA ASP A 25 11.82 -21.22 -8.82
C ASP A 25 10.98 -22.47 -9.15
N LEU A 26 9.65 -22.38 -9.04
CA LEU A 26 8.72 -23.46 -9.41
C LEU A 26 8.86 -23.84 -10.90
N LEU A 27 8.93 -22.86 -11.78
CA LEU A 27 9.07 -23.05 -13.23
C LEU A 27 10.45 -23.61 -13.63
N ALA A 28 11.46 -23.51 -12.76
CA ALA A 28 12.80 -24.04 -12.99
C ALA A 28 12.98 -25.50 -12.54
N ASP A 29 12.05 -26.08 -11.78
CA ASP A 29 12.14 -27.48 -11.36
C ASP A 29 12.04 -28.40 -12.59
N PRO A 30 12.98 -29.35 -12.81
CA PRO A 30 12.92 -30.30 -13.92
C PRO A 30 11.66 -31.20 -13.98
N GLY A 31 10.87 -31.26 -12.91
CA GLY A 31 9.54 -31.89 -12.88
C GLY A 31 8.42 -30.99 -13.45
N THR A 32 8.58 -29.67 -13.42
CA THR A 32 7.60 -28.69 -13.88
C THR A 32 7.53 -28.66 -15.41
N THR A 33 6.69 -29.52 -15.96
CA THR A 33 6.45 -29.69 -17.40
C THR A 33 5.14 -29.07 -17.88
N SER A 34 4.43 -28.38 -16.99
CA SER A 34 3.22 -27.60 -17.24
C SER A 34 3.22 -26.37 -16.35
N PHE A 35 2.61 -25.29 -16.83
CA PHE A 35 2.25 -24.12 -16.03
C PHE A 35 1.12 -24.42 -15.02
N ASP A 36 0.27 -25.42 -15.27
CA ASP A 36 -0.76 -25.84 -14.32
C ASP A 36 -0.34 -27.05 -13.45
N GLN A 37 -0.12 -26.79 -12.16
CA GLN A 37 0.20 -27.82 -11.16
C GLN A 37 -1.02 -28.64 -10.68
N ALA A 38 -2.24 -28.27 -11.07
CA ALA A 38 -3.47 -29.05 -10.86
C ALA A 38 -3.77 -30.05 -12.00
N GLY A 39 -2.92 -30.11 -13.04
CA GLY A 39 -2.90 -31.19 -14.02
C GLY A 39 -3.45 -30.87 -15.42
N THR A 40 -3.79 -29.62 -15.74
CA THR A 40 -4.00 -29.21 -17.14
C THR A 40 -2.66 -29.23 -17.89
N ALA A 41 -2.67 -29.60 -19.17
CA ALA A 41 -1.45 -29.63 -20.00
C ALA A 41 -1.17 -28.26 -20.64
N LEU A 42 -0.80 -27.27 -19.83
CA LEU A 42 -0.36 -25.94 -20.27
C LEU A 42 1.17 -25.97 -20.46
N GLY A 43 1.64 -26.52 -21.57
CA GLY A 43 3.07 -26.81 -21.77
C GLY A 43 3.93 -25.68 -22.36
N ALA A 44 3.33 -24.61 -22.88
CA ALA A 44 4.04 -23.52 -23.54
C ALA A 44 3.23 -22.21 -23.58
N VAL A 45 3.93 -21.08 -23.67
CA VAL A 45 3.42 -19.69 -23.76
C VAL A 45 4.29 -18.87 -24.74
N ALA A 46 3.90 -17.62 -25.05
CA ALA A 46 4.74 -16.58 -25.67
C ALA A 46 5.74 -17.10 -26.75
N ASP A 47 5.22 -17.39 -27.95
CA ASP A 47 5.96 -17.97 -29.09
C ASP A 47 6.52 -19.39 -28.86
N GLY A 48 5.94 -20.14 -27.92
CA GLY A 48 6.21 -21.56 -27.70
C GLY A 48 7.24 -21.88 -26.61
N ARG A 49 7.62 -20.88 -25.80
CA ARG A 49 8.52 -21.01 -24.64
C ARG A 49 7.91 -21.90 -23.56
N SER A 50 8.71 -22.83 -23.05
CA SER A 50 8.36 -23.76 -21.97
C SER A 50 8.52 -23.14 -20.57
N PRO A 51 7.97 -23.76 -19.50
CA PRO A 51 8.19 -23.35 -18.11
C PRO A 51 9.66 -23.02 -17.77
N ALA A 52 10.59 -23.92 -18.11
CA ALA A 52 12.02 -23.73 -17.83
C ALA A 52 12.67 -22.58 -18.61
N GLU A 53 12.12 -22.21 -19.78
CA GLU A 53 12.60 -21.06 -20.54
C GLU A 53 12.07 -19.75 -19.95
N CYS A 54 10.80 -19.69 -19.54
CA CYS A 54 10.26 -18.58 -18.75
C CYS A 54 11.03 -18.40 -17.43
N ALA A 55 11.37 -19.50 -16.74
CA ALA A 55 12.18 -19.46 -15.52
C ALA A 55 13.60 -18.89 -15.74
N ARG A 56 14.24 -19.21 -16.87
CA ARG A 56 15.51 -18.56 -17.24
C ARG A 56 15.30 -17.05 -17.42
N ILE A 57 14.32 -16.66 -18.21
CA ILE A 57 14.04 -15.25 -18.53
C ILE A 57 13.80 -14.43 -17.26
N MET A 58 12.95 -14.93 -16.35
CA MET A 58 12.65 -14.27 -15.07
C MET A 58 13.90 -14.11 -14.17
N ARG A 59 14.79 -15.10 -14.17
CA ARG A 59 16.05 -15.05 -13.39
C ARG A 59 17.18 -14.26 -14.07
N GLU A 60 17.15 -14.15 -15.41
CA GLU A 60 18.15 -13.42 -16.18
C GLU A 60 17.85 -11.91 -16.25
N TRP A 61 16.57 -11.56 -16.22
CA TRP A 61 16.04 -10.20 -16.23
C TRP A 61 15.23 -9.95 -14.94
N GLU A 62 15.89 -10.20 -13.80
CA GLU A 62 15.26 -10.20 -12.48
C GLU A 62 14.60 -8.86 -12.12
N ARG A 63 15.23 -7.73 -12.46
CA ARG A 63 14.65 -6.39 -12.22
C ARG A 63 13.40 -6.15 -13.05
N PHE A 64 13.42 -6.47 -14.35
CA PHE A 64 12.21 -6.36 -15.18
C PHE A 64 11.08 -7.22 -14.61
N THR A 65 11.39 -8.44 -14.14
CA THR A 65 10.42 -9.30 -13.46
C THR A 65 9.88 -8.69 -12.17
N ALA A 66 10.73 -8.05 -11.37
CA ALA A 66 10.32 -7.38 -10.12
C ALA A 66 9.49 -6.11 -10.36
N ILE A 67 9.87 -5.26 -11.33
CA ILE A 67 9.06 -4.10 -11.75
C ILE A 67 7.72 -4.59 -12.33
N GLY A 68 7.71 -5.72 -13.04
CA GLY A 68 6.49 -6.38 -13.47
C GLY A 68 5.63 -6.88 -12.30
N ALA A 69 6.26 -7.41 -11.24
CA ALA A 69 5.56 -7.87 -10.04
C ALA A 69 5.02 -6.74 -9.15
N VAL A 70 5.58 -5.53 -9.26
CA VAL A 70 4.93 -4.29 -8.81
C VAL A 70 3.77 -3.94 -9.77
N GLY A 71 4.01 -4.00 -11.07
CA GLY A 71 2.96 -4.07 -12.08
C GLY A 71 1.97 -2.89 -12.04
N PRO A 72 0.66 -3.12 -11.91
CA PRO A 72 -0.36 -2.11 -11.63
C PRO A 72 -0.01 -1.11 -10.52
N ASP A 73 0.70 -1.51 -9.47
CA ASP A 73 1.05 -0.64 -8.33
C ASP A 73 1.93 0.55 -8.73
N LEU A 74 2.68 0.41 -9.84
CA LEU A 74 3.46 1.48 -10.44
C LEU A 74 2.60 2.73 -10.71
N PHE A 75 1.30 2.56 -10.94
CA PHE A 75 0.36 3.64 -11.23
C PHE A 75 -0.23 4.31 -9.98
N PHE A 76 0.03 3.84 -8.76
CA PHE A 76 -0.20 4.66 -7.55
C PHE A 76 0.79 5.84 -7.45
N PHE A 77 1.94 5.77 -8.15
CA PHE A 77 2.85 6.89 -8.33
C PHE A 77 2.40 7.84 -9.46
N CYS A 78 1.38 7.49 -10.25
CA CYS A 78 0.76 8.41 -11.20
C CYS A 78 -0.05 9.47 -10.45
N GLN A 79 0.02 10.72 -10.91
CA GLN A 79 -0.54 11.87 -10.19
C GLN A 79 -1.94 12.25 -10.74
N ASP A 80 -2.72 11.29 -11.22
CA ASP A 80 -3.94 11.52 -12.02
C ASP A 80 -5.21 11.73 -11.16
N TYR A 81 -5.13 12.61 -10.16
CA TYR A 81 -6.03 12.67 -9.01
C TYR A 81 -7.49 13.09 -9.32
N SER A 82 -8.39 12.13 -9.51
CA SER A 82 -9.81 12.43 -9.81
C SER A 82 -10.63 13.06 -8.67
N SER A 83 -10.11 13.14 -7.45
CA SER A 83 -10.81 13.66 -6.26
C SER A 83 -9.94 14.52 -5.34
N GLY A 84 -10.55 15.48 -4.64
CA GLY A 84 -9.88 16.35 -3.67
C GLY A 84 -9.50 17.72 -4.24
N PRO A 85 -8.65 18.52 -3.55
CA PRO A 85 -8.10 19.77 -4.06
C PRO A 85 -7.02 19.57 -5.14
N LEU A 86 -6.62 18.32 -5.43
CA LEU A 86 -5.78 17.94 -6.58
C LEU A 86 -6.61 17.75 -7.87
N ALA A 87 -7.95 17.83 -7.77
CA ALA A 87 -8.88 17.68 -8.88
C ALA A 87 -9.48 19.03 -9.34
N ALA A 88 -8.76 20.14 -9.13
CA ALA A 88 -9.35 21.47 -9.10
C ALA A 88 -9.45 22.15 -10.49
N ALA A 89 -8.51 21.89 -11.39
CA ALA A 89 -8.58 22.32 -12.79
C ALA A 89 -8.05 21.25 -13.77
N PRO A 90 -8.44 21.30 -15.07
CA PRO A 90 -7.97 20.35 -16.07
C PRO A 90 -6.47 20.44 -16.31
N TYR A 91 -5.81 19.28 -16.40
CA TYR A 91 -4.37 19.11 -16.65
C TYR A 91 -3.44 19.64 -15.55
N GLU A 92 -3.93 19.84 -14.32
CA GLU A 92 -3.05 20.04 -13.15
C GLU A 92 -2.17 18.81 -12.89
N ASP A 93 -2.68 17.61 -13.19
CA ASP A 93 -1.97 16.32 -13.10
C ASP A 93 -0.76 16.25 -14.05
N ASP A 94 -0.98 16.49 -15.35
CA ASP A 94 0.07 16.45 -16.36
C ASP A 94 1.17 17.50 -16.08
N LEU A 95 0.79 18.66 -15.51
CA LEU A 95 1.73 19.68 -15.06
C LEU A 95 2.53 19.25 -13.82
N LEU A 96 1.89 18.57 -12.88
CA LEU A 96 2.52 17.97 -11.70
C LEU A 96 3.52 16.88 -12.11
N MET A 97 3.12 15.98 -13.02
CA MET A 97 4.02 14.99 -13.64
C MET A 97 5.19 15.66 -14.37
N LEU A 98 4.96 16.73 -15.14
CA LEU A 98 6.01 17.48 -15.85
C LEU A 98 6.98 18.17 -14.88
N ALA A 99 6.50 18.70 -13.76
CA ALA A 99 7.36 19.29 -12.72
C ALA A 99 8.24 18.23 -12.04
N MET A 100 7.68 17.05 -11.75
CA MET A 100 8.45 15.91 -11.24
C MET A 100 9.47 15.41 -12.26
N ALA A 101 9.09 15.26 -13.55
CA ALA A 101 10.00 14.93 -14.65
C ALA A 101 11.18 15.91 -14.72
N THR A 102 10.88 17.20 -14.61
CA THR A 102 11.87 18.29 -14.60
C THR A 102 12.82 18.18 -13.40
N TRP A 103 12.30 17.93 -12.19
CA TRP A 103 13.15 17.75 -10.99
C TRP A 103 14.05 16.51 -11.06
N TYR A 104 13.55 15.40 -11.62
CA TYR A 104 14.38 14.21 -11.88
C TYR A 104 15.38 14.42 -13.04
N TRP A 105 15.13 15.33 -13.98
CA TRP A 105 16.07 15.63 -15.07
C TRP A 105 17.24 16.49 -14.61
N VAL A 106 17.01 17.47 -13.73
CA VAL A 106 18.07 18.35 -13.18
C VAL A 106 18.93 17.66 -12.11
N ASP A 107 18.71 16.38 -11.89
CA ASP A 107 19.40 15.47 -10.96
C ASP A 107 19.37 15.85 -9.46
N ALA A 108 18.58 16.86 -9.08
CA ALA A 108 18.41 17.30 -7.69
C ALA A 108 17.87 16.20 -6.76
N ALA A 109 17.24 15.16 -7.33
CA ALA A 109 16.84 13.94 -6.62
C ALA A 109 18.02 13.14 -6.03
N LYS A 110 19.23 13.23 -6.59
CA LYS A 110 20.46 12.62 -6.02
C LYS A 110 21.12 13.49 -4.95
N GLU A 111 20.88 14.80 -4.94
CA GLU A 111 21.48 15.72 -3.96
C GLU A 111 20.69 15.81 -2.63
N ASP A 112 19.53 15.14 -2.52
CA ASP A 112 18.53 15.29 -1.44
C ASP A 112 18.04 16.75 -1.26
N ASP A 113 18.20 17.60 -2.28
CA ASP A 113 17.57 18.92 -2.32
C ASP A 113 16.20 18.88 -2.99
N TYR A 114 15.21 18.63 -2.14
CA TYR A 114 13.80 18.71 -2.49
C TYR A 114 13.24 20.14 -2.44
N GLU A 115 13.96 21.18 -1.98
CA GLU A 115 13.40 22.53 -1.92
C GLU A 115 13.02 23.08 -3.31
N PRO A 116 13.81 22.86 -4.39
CA PRO A 116 13.38 23.15 -5.76
C PRO A 116 12.08 22.43 -6.14
N LEU A 117 11.93 21.15 -5.80
CA LEU A 117 10.68 20.41 -6.02
C LEU A 117 9.52 21.06 -5.26
N LEU A 118 9.68 21.35 -3.96
CA LEU A 118 8.64 21.96 -3.12
C LEU A 118 8.21 23.36 -3.61
N ILE A 119 9.09 24.08 -4.32
CA ILE A 119 8.76 25.34 -5.00
C ILE A 119 7.94 25.07 -6.27
N LEU A 120 8.40 24.16 -7.14
CA LEU A 120 7.66 23.77 -8.37
C LEU A 120 6.25 23.25 -8.03
N LEU A 121 6.15 22.39 -7.03
CA LEU A 121 4.89 21.84 -6.54
C LEU A 121 3.98 22.93 -5.97
N ALA A 122 4.51 23.92 -5.23
CA ALA A 122 3.67 24.90 -4.53
C ALA A 122 2.88 25.83 -5.46
N GLU A 123 3.42 26.12 -6.64
CA GLU A 123 2.78 26.94 -7.67
C GLU A 123 1.78 26.14 -8.52
N ILE A 124 1.91 24.81 -8.59
CA ILE A 124 0.98 23.91 -9.31
C ILE A 124 -0.14 23.45 -8.38
N ASN A 125 0.19 22.89 -7.23
CA ASN A 125 -0.75 22.54 -6.19
C ASN A 125 -0.15 22.75 -4.79
N SER A 126 -0.53 23.86 -4.15
CA SER A 126 0.00 24.24 -2.83
C SER A 126 -0.22 23.18 -1.76
N THR A 127 -1.29 22.39 -1.85
CA THR A 127 -1.59 21.34 -0.88
C THR A 127 -0.61 20.17 -0.98
N PHE A 128 -0.41 19.60 -2.17
CA PHE A 128 0.60 18.54 -2.36
C PHE A 128 2.01 19.02 -1.93
N ALA A 129 2.32 20.29 -2.21
CA ALA A 129 3.57 20.91 -1.77
C ALA A 129 3.69 21.12 -0.25
N GLU A 130 2.60 21.49 0.44
CA GLU A 130 2.55 21.59 1.91
C GLU A 130 2.88 20.25 2.59
N ILE A 131 2.52 19.14 1.94
CA ILE A 131 2.49 17.83 2.57
C ILE A 131 3.71 16.99 2.20
N ALA A 132 4.16 17.01 0.94
CA ALA A 132 5.51 16.57 0.58
C ALA A 132 6.56 17.29 1.45
N ARG A 133 6.37 18.61 1.68
CA ARG A 133 7.20 19.40 2.60
C ARG A 133 7.18 18.86 4.02
N VAL A 134 6.08 18.31 4.52
CA VAL A 134 6.03 17.68 5.86
C VAL A 134 6.83 16.39 5.90
N LEU A 135 6.65 15.49 4.93
CA LEU A 135 7.41 14.23 4.87
C LEU A 135 8.92 14.51 4.79
N ILE A 136 9.32 15.47 3.95
CA ILE A 136 10.70 15.93 3.80
C ILE A 136 11.22 16.63 5.07
N LYS A 137 10.43 17.50 5.72
CA LYS A 137 10.79 18.15 7.00
C LYS A 137 10.98 17.11 8.12
N LEU A 138 10.04 16.17 8.27
CA LEU A 138 10.09 15.08 9.24
C LEU A 138 11.36 14.25 9.06
N LYS A 139 11.64 13.84 7.81
CA LYS A 139 12.85 13.08 7.48
C LYS A 139 14.13 13.88 7.75
N LYS A 140 14.20 15.16 7.37
CA LYS A 140 15.38 16.01 7.62
C LYS A 140 15.61 16.24 9.13
N LEU A 141 14.56 16.47 9.92
CA LEU A 141 14.65 16.56 11.39
C LEU A 141 15.15 15.24 12.01
N TRP A 142 14.69 14.11 11.50
CA TRP A 142 15.13 12.78 11.94
C TRP A 142 16.61 12.53 11.62
N ASP A 143 17.03 12.78 10.38
CA ASP A 143 18.42 12.64 9.92
C ASP A 143 19.38 13.49 10.77
N GLU A 144 19.00 14.73 11.08
CA GLU A 144 19.78 15.64 11.94
C GLU A 144 19.88 15.11 13.38
N PHE A 145 18.79 14.59 13.94
CA PHE A 145 18.80 13.97 15.27
C PHE A 145 19.67 12.72 15.33
N VAL A 146 19.51 11.77 14.40
CA VAL A 146 20.31 10.53 14.34
C VAL A 146 21.79 10.84 14.13
N LYS A 147 22.11 11.83 13.29
CA LYS A 147 23.48 12.34 13.10
C LYS A 147 24.07 12.90 14.39
N ALA A 148 23.31 13.70 15.14
CA ALA A 148 23.75 14.25 16.41
C ALA A 148 23.89 13.17 17.50
N TRP A 149 22.95 12.22 17.61
CA TRP A 149 23.04 11.05 18.48
C TRP A 149 24.32 10.27 18.20
N ASN A 150 24.60 9.94 16.95
CA ASN A 150 25.80 9.20 16.54
C ASN A 150 27.11 9.97 16.77
N ALA A 151 27.07 11.31 16.76
CA ALA A 151 28.23 12.15 17.08
C ALA A 151 28.49 12.31 18.60
N THR A 152 27.46 12.18 19.44
CA THR A 152 27.51 12.58 20.86
C THR A 152 27.24 11.45 21.86
N ILE A 153 26.21 10.63 21.66
CA ILE A 153 25.74 9.60 22.60
C ILE A 153 26.07 8.18 22.12
N GLY A 154 26.01 7.91 20.81
CA GLY A 154 26.38 6.62 20.22
C GLY A 154 27.73 6.07 20.71
N PRO A 155 28.82 6.87 20.76
CA PRO A 155 30.11 6.43 21.27
C PRO A 155 30.12 5.99 22.75
N PHE A 156 29.08 6.32 23.54
CA PHE A 156 28.89 5.82 24.90
C PHE A 156 28.00 4.57 24.97
N VAL A 157 27.10 4.38 23.99
CA VAL A 157 26.30 3.16 23.82
C VAL A 157 27.19 1.98 23.42
N ASP A 158 28.14 2.22 22.51
CA ASP A 158 29.03 1.19 21.95
C ASP A 158 30.28 0.85 22.80
N ALA A 159 30.65 1.69 23.78
CA ALA A 159 31.97 1.62 24.43
C ALA A 159 31.93 1.31 25.95
N ALA A 160 32.13 0.04 26.30
CA ALA A 160 31.95 -0.48 27.66
C ALA A 160 32.79 0.16 28.80
N VAL A 161 33.93 0.82 28.53
CA VAL A 161 34.87 1.24 29.61
C VAL A 161 35.52 2.64 29.46
N THR A 162 35.88 3.09 28.25
CA THR A 162 37.01 4.05 28.09
C THR A 162 36.68 5.54 27.95
N VAL A 163 35.44 5.95 27.68
CA VAL A 163 35.15 7.32 27.14
C VAL A 163 34.90 8.39 28.23
N LEU A 164 35.14 8.07 29.51
CA LEU A 164 34.88 9.00 30.63
C LEU A 164 35.80 10.24 30.67
N ASP A 165 36.98 10.18 30.05
CA ASP A 165 37.96 11.28 30.06
C ASP A 165 37.69 12.35 28.98
N ASP A 166 36.95 12.00 27.91
CA ASP A 166 36.66 12.89 26.77
C ASP A 166 35.30 13.62 26.88
N LEU A 167 34.54 13.34 27.94
CA LEU A 167 33.15 13.77 28.09
C LEU A 167 33.02 15.23 28.56
N THR A 168 33.30 16.15 27.65
CA THR A 168 33.10 17.58 27.89
C THR A 168 31.61 17.95 27.94
N GLY A 169 31.25 18.97 28.72
CA GLY A 169 29.87 19.47 28.78
C GLY A 169 29.30 19.93 27.43
N GLY A 170 30.17 20.27 26.47
CA GLY A 170 29.75 20.66 25.11
C GLY A 170 29.11 19.53 24.31
N LEU A 171 29.54 18.27 24.49
CA LEU A 171 28.91 17.12 23.81
C LEU A 171 27.50 16.83 24.36
N VAL A 172 27.31 17.04 25.67
CA VAL A 172 26.00 16.93 26.32
C VAL A 172 25.10 18.10 25.90
N GLU A 173 25.64 19.30 25.80
CA GLU A 173 24.93 20.50 25.31
C GLU A 173 24.55 20.34 23.83
N GLU A 174 25.41 19.77 22.99
CA GLU A 174 25.15 19.44 21.57
C GLU A 174 24.02 18.41 21.43
N PHE A 175 24.08 17.30 22.17
CA PHE A 175 22.99 16.30 22.18
C PHE A 175 21.66 16.89 22.66
N THR A 176 21.70 17.65 23.76
CA THR A 176 20.53 18.33 24.33
C THR A 176 19.95 19.34 23.34
N THR A 177 20.81 20.04 22.58
CA THR A 177 20.39 20.95 21.50
C THR A 177 19.71 20.17 20.37
N ALA A 178 20.24 19.02 19.96
CA ALA A 178 19.64 18.21 18.91
C ALA A 178 18.26 17.64 19.32
N LEU A 179 18.12 17.14 20.55
CA LEU A 179 16.82 16.76 21.12
C LEU A 179 15.83 17.93 21.16
N THR A 180 16.30 19.14 21.51
CA THR A 180 15.47 20.35 21.53
C THR A 180 15.04 20.74 20.11
N ASN A 181 15.96 20.69 19.14
CA ASN A 181 15.67 20.97 17.73
C ASN A 181 14.69 19.97 17.13
N LEU A 182 14.80 18.68 17.48
CA LEU A 182 13.82 17.67 17.09
C LEU A 182 12.44 18.01 17.68
N ALA A 183 12.35 18.21 18.99
CA ALA A 183 11.07 18.48 19.66
C ALA A 183 10.41 19.78 19.17
N ASP A 184 11.13 20.91 19.15
CA ASP A 184 10.59 22.18 18.66
C ASP A 184 10.37 22.18 17.14
N GLY A 185 11.12 21.38 16.37
CA GLY A 185 10.90 21.17 14.94
C GLY A 185 9.63 20.39 14.66
N LEU A 186 9.39 19.29 15.38
CA LEU A 186 8.17 18.49 15.30
C LEU A 186 6.93 19.27 15.79
N VAL A 187 7.06 20.05 16.88
CA VAL A 187 5.97 20.94 17.33
C VAL A 187 5.67 22.03 16.28
N GLN A 188 6.70 22.62 15.65
CA GLN A 188 6.48 23.57 14.54
C GLN A 188 5.82 22.90 13.33
N LEU A 189 6.16 21.64 13.03
CA LEU A 189 5.52 20.84 11.99
C LEU A 189 4.02 20.64 12.29
N ALA A 190 3.70 20.30 13.55
CA ALA A 190 2.32 20.19 14.04
C ALA A 190 1.53 21.50 13.97
N GLU A 191 2.14 22.62 14.33
CA GLU A 191 1.45 23.93 14.36
C GLU A 191 1.33 24.62 13.00
N GLN A 192 2.21 24.30 12.04
CA GLN A 192 2.22 24.91 10.69
C GLN A 192 1.36 24.13 9.70
N GLU A 193 1.62 22.83 9.56
CA GLU A 193 1.18 22.04 8.40
C GLU A 193 0.14 20.98 8.76
N LEU A 194 0.14 20.49 10.02
CA LEU A 194 -0.54 19.23 10.37
C LEU A 194 -2.07 19.37 10.46
N VAL A 195 -2.59 20.58 10.69
CA VAL A 195 -4.04 20.90 10.59
C VAL A 195 -4.65 20.48 9.24
N SER A 196 -3.82 20.24 8.23
CA SER A 196 -4.20 19.74 6.92
C SER A 196 -4.54 18.23 6.88
N PHE A 197 -3.99 17.36 7.75
CA PHE A 197 -3.71 15.96 7.38
C PHE A 197 -4.88 14.96 7.33
N ALA A 198 -5.98 15.24 8.01
CA ALA A 198 -6.78 14.20 8.64
C ALA A 198 -7.72 13.36 7.74
N ASP A 199 -7.64 13.49 6.41
CA ASP A 199 -8.43 12.70 5.47
C ASP A 199 -7.70 12.43 4.13
N ILE A 200 -6.39 12.11 4.16
CA ILE A 200 -5.70 11.63 2.95
C ILE A 200 -6.31 10.36 2.40
N PHE A 201 -6.39 9.30 3.21
CA PHE A 201 -6.50 7.94 2.69
C PHE A 201 -7.79 7.76 1.84
N SER A 202 -8.77 8.68 1.95
CA SER A 202 -9.94 8.78 1.06
C SER A 202 -9.66 9.31 -0.36
N TRP A 203 -8.55 10.00 -0.61
CA TRP A 203 -8.15 10.53 -1.93
C TRP A 203 -7.63 9.44 -2.85
N PHE A 204 -6.99 8.42 -2.28
CA PHE A 204 -6.71 7.15 -2.95
C PHE A 204 -7.86 6.13 -2.77
N SER A 205 -8.97 6.49 -2.10
CA SER A 205 -10.13 5.59 -2.06
C SER A 205 -10.71 5.42 -3.46
N LEU A 206 -10.91 4.16 -3.82
CA LEU A 206 -11.33 3.72 -5.14
C LEU A 206 -12.64 4.40 -5.55
N LYS A 207 -12.68 4.93 -6.77
CA LYS A 207 -13.81 5.75 -7.24
C LYS A 207 -15.06 4.93 -7.45
N MET A 208 -14.91 3.62 -7.57
CA MET A 208 -16.00 2.66 -7.49
C MET A 208 -16.78 2.74 -6.17
N ARG A 209 -16.18 3.07 -5.02
CA ARG A 209 -16.92 3.32 -3.76
C ARG A 209 -17.87 4.52 -3.86
N GLN A 210 -17.49 5.56 -4.59
CA GLN A 210 -18.36 6.73 -4.78
C GLN A 210 -19.50 6.46 -5.78
N GLY A 211 -19.50 5.32 -6.46
CA GLY A 211 -20.45 5.01 -7.53
C GLY A 211 -20.17 5.75 -8.84
N TRP A 212 -18.99 6.36 -8.97
CA TRP A 212 -18.56 7.04 -10.20
C TRP A 212 -18.29 6.01 -11.31
N ASP A 213 -18.21 6.46 -12.57
CA ASP A 213 -17.84 5.61 -13.71
C ASP A 213 -16.35 5.77 -14.07
N GLU A 214 -15.92 5.04 -15.10
CA GLU A 214 -14.51 4.92 -15.51
C GLU A 214 -13.88 6.26 -15.95
N GLN A 215 -14.67 7.31 -16.25
CA GLN A 215 -14.14 8.66 -16.51
C GLN A 215 -13.35 9.23 -15.33
N ALA A 216 -13.73 8.82 -14.13
CA ALA A 216 -13.13 9.27 -12.89
C ALA A 216 -12.11 8.28 -12.31
N PHE A 217 -11.97 7.07 -12.86
CA PHE A 217 -11.06 6.07 -12.28
C PHE A 217 -9.62 6.52 -12.50
N VAL A 218 -8.79 6.40 -11.48
CA VAL A 218 -7.35 6.63 -11.61
C VAL A 218 -6.67 5.45 -12.30
N TRP A 219 -5.44 5.59 -12.80
CA TRP A 219 -4.83 4.50 -13.57
C TRP A 219 -4.55 3.24 -12.74
N SER A 220 -4.31 3.34 -11.43
CA SER A 220 -4.30 2.16 -10.54
C SER A 220 -5.69 1.52 -10.42
N ASP A 221 -6.77 2.27 -10.16
CA ASP A 221 -8.17 1.76 -10.18
C ASP A 221 -8.43 0.98 -11.48
N MET A 222 -8.08 1.53 -12.65
CA MET A 222 -8.32 0.86 -13.93
C MET A 222 -7.60 -0.49 -14.04
N LEU A 223 -6.34 -0.56 -13.62
CA LEU A 223 -5.50 -1.74 -13.77
C LEU A 223 -5.84 -2.87 -12.78
N HIS A 224 -6.45 -2.54 -11.65
CA HIS A 224 -6.94 -3.50 -10.65
C HIS A 224 -8.41 -3.93 -10.88
N TYR A 225 -9.24 -3.04 -11.46
CA TYR A 225 -10.69 -3.23 -11.55
C TYR A 225 -11.24 -3.48 -12.95
N ARG A 226 -10.46 -3.30 -14.02
CA ARG A 226 -10.93 -3.41 -15.42
C ARG A 226 -9.93 -4.18 -16.29
N ARG A 227 -10.41 -5.21 -17.00
CA ARG A 227 -9.68 -5.88 -18.10
C ARG A 227 -8.26 -6.37 -17.72
N THR A 228 -8.11 -6.82 -16.48
CA THR A 228 -6.83 -7.10 -15.81
C THR A 228 -5.96 -8.13 -16.55
N SER A 229 -6.56 -9.20 -17.06
CA SER A 229 -5.84 -10.23 -17.85
C SER A 229 -5.70 -9.84 -19.32
N GLN A 230 -6.67 -9.09 -19.87
CA GLN A 230 -6.59 -8.56 -21.22
C GLN A 230 -5.47 -7.51 -21.36
N MET A 231 -5.14 -6.74 -20.32
CA MET A 231 -3.96 -5.86 -20.26
C MET A 231 -2.66 -6.66 -20.42
N ALA A 232 -2.47 -7.71 -19.62
CA ALA A 232 -1.29 -8.57 -19.71
C ALA A 232 -1.15 -9.28 -21.07
N ALA A 233 -2.27 -9.68 -21.69
CA ALA A 233 -2.26 -10.22 -23.05
C ALA A 233 -1.89 -9.17 -24.11
N ASN A 234 -2.28 -7.91 -23.92
CA ASN A 234 -1.94 -6.80 -24.82
C ASN A 234 -0.48 -6.36 -24.67
N LEU A 235 0.09 -6.38 -23.46
CA LEU A 235 1.54 -6.19 -23.25
C LEU A 235 2.34 -7.24 -24.05
N LEU A 236 1.94 -8.52 -24.06
CA LEU A 236 2.58 -9.54 -24.89
C LEU A 236 2.44 -9.27 -26.39
N ALA A 237 1.25 -8.87 -26.84
CA ALA A 237 1.02 -8.54 -28.26
C ALA A 237 1.91 -7.37 -28.73
N GLU A 238 2.14 -6.39 -27.86
CA GLU A 238 3.01 -5.23 -28.07
C GLU A 238 4.51 -5.61 -28.01
N ALA A 239 4.94 -6.40 -27.02
CA ALA A 239 6.32 -6.92 -26.97
C ALA A 239 6.70 -7.67 -28.25
N GLN A 240 5.79 -8.53 -28.74
CA GLN A 240 5.95 -9.18 -30.03
C GLN A 240 5.90 -8.19 -31.22
N ARG A 241 5.15 -7.08 -31.14
CA ARG A 241 5.11 -6.06 -32.20
C ARG A 241 6.48 -5.39 -32.33
N GLN A 242 7.04 -4.92 -31.22
CA GLN A 242 8.36 -4.29 -31.19
C GLN A 242 9.44 -5.23 -31.72
N HIS A 243 9.43 -6.50 -31.31
CA HIS A 243 10.35 -7.52 -31.83
C HIS A 243 10.18 -7.74 -33.36
N ARG A 244 8.94 -7.84 -33.86
CA ARG A 244 8.65 -7.97 -35.31
C ARG A 244 9.08 -6.75 -36.13
N GLU A 245 9.14 -5.56 -35.52
CA GLU A 245 9.56 -4.31 -36.17
C GLU A 245 11.06 -4.03 -36.10
N GLY A 246 11.81 -4.78 -35.27
CA GLY A 246 13.29 -4.74 -35.24
C GLY A 246 13.91 -4.72 -33.84
N GLY A 247 13.11 -4.72 -32.77
CA GLY A 247 13.59 -4.86 -31.39
C GLY A 247 14.36 -6.17 -31.18
N SER A 248 15.44 -6.12 -30.41
CA SER A 248 16.36 -7.26 -30.25
C SER A 248 15.74 -8.42 -29.47
N ASP A 249 16.33 -9.61 -29.63
CA ASP A 249 15.98 -10.80 -28.81
C ASP A 249 16.09 -10.49 -27.30
N GLU A 250 17.06 -9.65 -26.93
CA GLU A 250 17.33 -9.19 -25.56
C GLU A 250 16.23 -8.26 -25.03
N GLN A 251 15.82 -7.25 -25.80
CA GLN A 251 14.68 -6.39 -25.47
C GLN A 251 13.38 -7.19 -25.37
N TYR A 252 13.17 -8.17 -26.26
CA TYR A 252 11.99 -9.03 -26.20
C TYR A 252 11.97 -9.90 -24.94
N GLU A 253 13.12 -10.40 -24.47
CA GLU A 253 13.19 -11.14 -23.20
C GLU A 253 13.09 -10.24 -21.97
N GLN A 254 13.58 -9.00 -22.02
CA GLN A 254 13.36 -7.99 -20.97
C GLN A 254 11.87 -7.64 -20.82
N PHE A 255 11.18 -7.38 -21.94
CA PHE A 255 9.73 -7.13 -21.93
C PHE A 255 8.97 -8.38 -21.45
N LEU A 256 9.32 -9.57 -21.93
CA LEU A 256 8.65 -10.80 -21.50
C LEU A 256 8.89 -11.10 -20.01
N ALA A 257 10.04 -10.75 -19.44
CA ALA A 257 10.30 -10.83 -18.00
C ALA A 257 9.35 -9.92 -17.20
N TYR A 258 9.19 -8.66 -17.64
CA TYR A 258 8.20 -7.73 -17.08
C TYR A 258 6.76 -8.27 -17.17
N ILE A 259 6.37 -8.84 -18.31
CA ILE A 259 5.04 -9.43 -18.50
C ILE A 259 4.82 -10.67 -17.60
N LEU A 260 5.85 -11.51 -17.42
CA LEU A 260 5.80 -12.65 -16.50
C LEU A 260 5.65 -12.18 -15.05
N GLY A 261 6.32 -11.08 -14.67
CA GLY A 261 6.11 -10.39 -13.39
C GLY A 261 4.68 -9.87 -13.23
N TRP A 262 4.14 -9.19 -14.25
CA TRP A 262 2.79 -8.62 -14.24
C TRP A 262 1.70 -9.69 -14.03
N VAL A 263 1.87 -10.87 -14.63
CA VAL A 263 0.95 -11.99 -14.39
C VAL A 263 1.16 -12.62 -13.00
N CYS A 264 2.35 -12.51 -12.41
CA CYS A 264 2.57 -12.89 -11.00
C CYS A 264 1.90 -11.91 -10.02
N HIS A 265 1.84 -10.62 -10.30
CA HIS A 265 1.02 -9.67 -9.54
C HIS A 265 -0.45 -10.11 -9.60
N ILE A 266 -1.06 -10.22 -10.80
CA ILE A 266 -2.46 -10.66 -10.97
C ILE A 266 -2.77 -11.98 -10.22
N GLY A 267 -1.84 -12.95 -10.24
CA GLY A 267 -1.99 -14.23 -9.55
C GLY A 267 -1.70 -14.20 -8.03
N THR A 268 -0.99 -13.19 -7.55
CA THR A 268 -0.82 -12.94 -6.11
C THR A 268 -2.11 -12.37 -5.55
N ASP A 269 -2.54 -11.26 -6.10
CA ASP A 269 -3.59 -10.38 -5.59
C ASP A 269 -4.94 -11.10 -5.43
N VAL A 270 -5.38 -11.76 -6.50
CA VAL A 270 -6.66 -12.51 -6.57
C VAL A 270 -6.75 -13.63 -5.50
N VAL A 271 -5.62 -14.06 -4.96
CA VAL A 271 -5.50 -15.06 -3.90
C VAL A 271 -5.18 -14.43 -2.53
N ALA A 272 -4.42 -13.33 -2.51
CA ALA A 272 -3.90 -12.67 -1.30
C ALA A 272 -4.84 -11.60 -0.73
N HIS A 273 -5.49 -10.74 -1.52
CA HIS A 273 -6.45 -9.77 -0.97
C HIS A 273 -7.67 -10.44 -0.32
N ALA A 274 -7.98 -11.68 -0.73
CA ALA A 274 -8.93 -12.55 -0.04
C ALA A 274 -8.55 -12.82 1.43
N PHE A 275 -7.25 -12.86 1.77
CA PHE A 275 -6.72 -12.94 3.12
C PHE A 275 -6.69 -11.53 3.78
N VAL A 276 -6.19 -10.51 3.06
CA VAL A 276 -6.02 -9.16 3.61
C VAL A 276 -7.36 -8.51 3.97
N ASN A 277 -8.31 -8.43 3.03
CA ASN A 277 -9.66 -7.88 3.24
C ASN A 277 -10.39 -8.51 4.43
N GLU A 278 -10.18 -9.80 4.65
CA GLU A 278 -10.80 -10.53 5.75
C GLU A 278 -10.28 -10.06 7.10
N GLN A 279 -8.97 -9.83 7.20
CA GLN A 279 -8.34 -9.28 8.39
C GLN A 279 -8.64 -7.79 8.55
N CYS A 280 -8.80 -7.04 7.45
CA CYS A 280 -9.34 -5.68 7.43
C CYS A 280 -10.80 -5.59 7.90
N GLY A 281 -11.58 -6.68 7.85
CA GLY A 281 -13.01 -6.67 8.17
C GLY A 281 -13.88 -6.05 7.07
N GLY A 282 -13.34 -5.97 5.86
CA GLY A 282 -13.93 -5.33 4.70
C GLY A 282 -12.88 -5.03 3.63
N PRO A 283 -13.31 -4.84 2.37
CA PRO A 283 -12.42 -4.69 1.24
C PRO A 283 -11.77 -3.30 1.16
N PHE A 284 -10.65 -3.22 0.42
CA PHE A 284 -9.87 -1.98 0.20
C PHE A 284 -10.73 -0.75 -0.07
N ARG A 285 -11.80 -0.83 -0.89
CA ARG A 285 -12.62 0.35 -1.23
C ARG A 285 -13.16 1.12 -0.02
N THR A 286 -13.37 0.47 1.13
CA THR A 286 -13.75 1.12 2.40
C THR A 286 -12.72 0.99 3.54
N HIS A 287 -11.68 0.16 3.38
CA HIS A 287 -10.70 -0.17 4.44
C HIS A 287 -9.26 0.12 4.03
N TYR A 288 -9.05 1.02 3.06
CA TYR A 288 -7.76 1.34 2.43
C TYR A 288 -6.60 1.60 3.40
N GLN A 289 -6.83 2.17 4.60
CA GLN A 289 -5.75 2.48 5.54
C GLN A 289 -5.45 1.26 6.41
N ARG A 290 -6.49 0.56 6.85
CA ARG A 290 -6.37 -0.72 7.55
C ARG A 290 -5.76 -1.81 6.66
N HIS A 291 -6.01 -1.73 5.36
CA HIS A 291 -5.44 -2.59 4.33
C HIS A 291 -3.93 -2.34 4.22
N HIS A 292 -3.51 -1.10 4.00
CA HIS A 292 -2.09 -0.71 4.01
C HIS A 292 -1.36 -1.09 5.31
N LEU A 293 -1.97 -0.84 6.47
CA LEU A 293 -1.41 -1.24 7.77
C LEU A 293 -1.16 -2.76 7.83
N ILE A 294 -2.14 -3.57 7.43
CA ILE A 294 -2.01 -5.04 7.44
C ILE A 294 -0.98 -5.50 6.40
N GLU A 295 -0.90 -4.85 5.23
CA GLU A 295 0.12 -5.14 4.21
C GLU A 295 1.53 -4.83 4.68
N ASN A 296 1.79 -3.69 5.33
CA ASN A 296 3.11 -3.34 5.87
C ASN A 296 3.59 -4.39 6.89
N HIS A 297 2.69 -4.86 7.76
CA HIS A 297 2.98 -5.92 8.72
C HIS A 297 3.17 -7.29 8.05
N ILE A 298 2.39 -7.62 6.99
CA ILE A 298 2.57 -8.83 6.18
C ILE A 298 3.93 -8.83 5.49
N ASP A 299 4.33 -7.71 4.90
CA ASP A 299 5.60 -7.57 4.17
C ASP A 299 6.80 -7.69 5.10
N ALA A 300 6.79 -7.00 6.24
CA ALA A 300 7.83 -7.10 7.26
C ALA A 300 7.98 -8.53 7.81
N HIS A 301 6.85 -9.21 8.03
CA HIS A 301 6.82 -10.61 8.47
C HIS A 301 7.36 -11.56 7.40
N ASN A 302 6.86 -11.48 6.17
CA ASN A 302 7.33 -12.29 5.04
C ASN A 302 8.82 -12.05 4.74
N TYR A 303 9.30 -10.81 4.89
CA TYR A 303 10.70 -10.43 4.73
C TYR A 303 11.63 -11.17 5.72
N ARG A 304 11.21 -11.28 6.98
CA ARG A 304 11.96 -11.99 8.02
C ARG A 304 11.82 -13.51 7.90
N GLU A 305 10.62 -14.02 7.60
CA GLU A 305 10.37 -15.44 7.40
C GLU A 305 11.04 -16.03 6.15
N ALA A 306 11.32 -15.21 5.14
CA ALA A 306 12.16 -15.54 3.98
C ALA A 306 13.68 -15.39 4.24
N GLY A 307 14.08 -14.98 5.45
CA GLY A 307 15.47 -14.85 5.87
C GLY A 307 16.12 -16.17 6.30
N MET A 308 17.36 -16.09 6.78
CA MET A 308 18.08 -17.27 7.30
C MET A 308 17.45 -17.80 8.60
N GLY A 309 16.70 -18.90 8.50
CA GLY A 309 16.13 -19.62 9.65
C GLY A 309 14.64 -19.41 9.86
N GLY A 310 13.98 -18.59 9.03
CA GLY A 310 12.53 -18.50 8.96
C GLY A 310 11.89 -19.73 8.29
N THR A 311 10.56 -19.71 8.17
CA THR A 311 9.75 -20.83 7.68
C THR A 311 9.45 -20.81 6.18
N LEU A 312 9.73 -19.70 5.48
CA LEU A 312 9.56 -19.59 4.04
C LEU A 312 10.82 -20.06 3.28
N PRO A 313 10.69 -20.47 2.00
CA PRO A 313 11.84 -20.64 1.12
C PRO A 313 12.71 -19.37 1.08
N PRO A 314 14.04 -19.46 1.36
CA PRO A 314 14.88 -18.27 1.50
C PRO A 314 15.02 -17.44 0.22
N ASP A 315 15.06 -16.11 0.37
CA ASP A 315 15.22 -15.18 -0.76
C ASP A 315 16.52 -14.35 -0.70
N PRO A 316 17.20 -14.08 -1.84
CA PRO A 316 18.41 -13.25 -1.86
C PRO A 316 18.22 -11.80 -1.34
N MET A 317 16.99 -11.27 -1.39
CA MET A 317 16.68 -9.91 -0.92
C MET A 317 16.08 -9.86 0.50
N ALA A 318 15.70 -11.00 1.07
CA ALA A 318 15.13 -11.11 2.42
C ALA A 318 16.17 -10.86 3.53
N ALA A 319 15.74 -11.09 4.78
CA ALA A 319 16.48 -10.74 5.99
C ALA A 319 17.85 -11.41 6.13
N THR A 320 18.85 -10.59 6.48
CA THR A 320 20.27 -10.96 6.70
C THR A 320 20.89 -10.13 7.83
N GLU A 321 22.09 -10.49 8.30
CA GLU A 321 22.82 -9.72 9.32
C GLU A 321 23.12 -8.25 8.94
N THR A 322 23.11 -7.90 7.64
CA THR A 322 23.32 -6.51 7.16
C THR A 322 21.98 -5.78 6.90
N TYR A 323 20.93 -6.54 6.60
CA TYR A 323 19.60 -6.07 6.21
C TYR A 323 18.56 -6.90 7.00
N PRO A 324 18.38 -6.67 8.30
CA PRO A 324 17.61 -7.58 9.17
C PRO A 324 16.08 -7.43 8.99
N ASP A 325 15.63 -6.25 8.58
CA ASP A 325 14.24 -5.82 8.56
C ASP A 325 13.89 -5.11 7.24
N VAL A 326 12.61 -4.94 6.93
CA VAL A 326 12.15 -4.49 5.61
C VAL A 326 12.39 -3.00 5.37
N ASP A 327 12.20 -2.16 6.38
CA ASP A 327 12.51 -0.72 6.45
C ASP A 327 14.01 -0.42 6.24
N GLY A 328 14.86 -1.36 6.61
CA GLY A 328 16.31 -1.35 6.40
C GLY A 328 16.81 -2.28 5.29
N SER A 329 15.94 -2.82 4.42
CA SER A 329 16.25 -3.90 3.47
C SER A 329 17.05 -3.51 2.22
N ALA A 330 17.06 -2.22 1.89
CA ALA A 330 17.43 -1.66 0.58
C ALA A 330 16.67 -2.32 -0.59
N LEU A 331 15.34 -2.47 -0.48
CA LEU A 331 14.49 -3.07 -1.51
C LEU A 331 14.60 -2.39 -2.89
N VAL A 332 15.05 -1.13 -2.95
CA VAL A 332 15.36 -0.38 -4.20
C VAL A 332 16.21 -1.22 -5.17
N PHE A 333 17.15 -2.02 -4.66
CA PHE A 333 17.99 -2.90 -5.47
C PHE A 333 17.24 -4.09 -6.11
N SER A 334 15.97 -4.34 -5.78
CA SER A 334 15.11 -5.29 -6.52
C SER A 334 14.55 -4.70 -7.81
N VAL A 335 14.45 -3.37 -7.94
CA VAL A 335 13.79 -2.69 -9.06
C VAL A 335 14.68 -1.70 -9.82
N ALA A 336 15.77 -1.22 -9.22
CA ALA A 336 16.71 -0.29 -9.84
C ALA A 336 17.47 -0.91 -11.04
N LEU A 337 17.29 -0.31 -12.22
CA LEU A 337 18.02 -0.58 -13.46
C LEU A 337 18.17 0.71 -14.27
N ASP A 338 19.17 0.77 -15.14
CA ASP A 338 19.43 1.86 -16.08
C ASP A 338 20.23 1.34 -17.30
N ASP A 339 20.57 2.21 -18.25
CA ASP A 339 21.31 1.85 -19.47
C ASP A 339 22.75 1.37 -19.23
N GLU A 340 23.40 1.76 -18.14
CA GLU A 340 24.72 1.22 -17.74
C GLU A 340 24.57 -0.11 -16.97
N HIS A 341 23.43 -0.29 -16.28
CA HIS A 341 23.07 -1.45 -15.47
C HIS A 341 21.81 -2.17 -15.98
N PRO A 342 21.75 -2.67 -17.24
CA PRO A 342 20.55 -3.27 -17.81
C PRO A 342 20.14 -4.62 -17.19
N LYS A 343 20.99 -5.19 -16.33
CA LYS A 343 20.67 -6.35 -15.46
C LYS A 343 20.45 -5.97 -13.99
N GLY A 344 20.39 -4.68 -13.70
CA GLY A 344 20.11 -4.12 -12.40
C GLY A 344 21.32 -3.87 -11.51
N TRP A 345 21.16 -2.88 -10.63
CA TRP A 345 22.05 -2.66 -9.50
C TRP A 345 22.07 -3.88 -8.57
N GLN A 346 23.18 -4.08 -7.87
CA GLN A 346 23.42 -5.24 -7.01
C GLN A 346 23.49 -4.79 -5.55
N ARG A 347 22.60 -5.30 -4.69
CA ARG A 347 22.58 -4.96 -3.25
C ARG A 347 23.96 -5.28 -2.63
N PRO A 348 24.65 -4.32 -1.99
CA PRO A 348 25.94 -4.57 -1.37
C PRO A 348 25.86 -5.71 -0.34
N ALA A 349 26.77 -6.68 -0.35
CA ALA A 349 26.71 -7.79 0.60
C ALA A 349 27.05 -7.38 2.06
N THR A 350 27.62 -6.20 2.25
CA THR A 350 28.02 -5.60 3.54
C THR A 350 28.02 -4.09 3.39
N LEU A 351 27.63 -3.34 4.43
CA LEU A 351 27.60 -1.87 4.41
C LEU A 351 28.74 -1.25 5.25
N PRO A 352 29.23 -0.05 4.87
CA PRO A 352 30.11 0.74 5.73
C PRO A 352 29.52 1.02 7.11
N GLN A 353 30.40 1.20 8.10
CA GLN A 353 30.00 1.47 9.48
C GLN A 353 29.74 2.96 9.75
N ASP A 354 30.27 3.85 8.91
CA ASP A 354 29.95 5.28 8.98
C ASP A 354 28.66 5.59 8.20
N PRO A 355 27.78 6.47 8.72
CA PRO A 355 26.49 6.77 8.07
C PRO A 355 26.62 7.37 6.66
N ALA A 356 27.71 8.10 6.37
CA ALA A 356 27.92 8.73 5.07
C ALA A 356 28.21 7.69 3.99
N GLY A 357 29.20 6.81 4.22
CA GLY A 357 29.49 5.68 3.34
C GLY A 357 28.34 4.67 3.26
N ARG A 358 27.55 4.50 4.33
CA ARG A 358 26.32 3.69 4.27
C ARG A 358 25.29 4.30 3.32
N LYS A 359 25.08 5.62 3.36
CA LYS A 359 24.19 6.32 2.42
C LYS A 359 24.71 6.21 0.98
N GLU A 360 25.97 6.53 0.74
CA GLU A 360 26.63 6.43 -0.57
C GLU A 360 26.54 5.01 -1.17
N ALA A 361 26.67 3.97 -0.34
CA ALA A 361 26.55 2.58 -0.78
C ALA A 361 25.10 2.12 -1.07
N LEU A 362 24.08 2.91 -0.69
CA LEU A 362 22.66 2.59 -0.89
C LEU A 362 21.95 3.53 -1.89
N ASP A 363 22.64 4.58 -2.33
CA ASP A 363 22.10 5.57 -3.27
C ASP A 363 22.26 5.11 -4.72
N VAL A 364 21.28 4.33 -5.19
CA VAL A 364 21.20 3.86 -6.59
C VAL A 364 19.96 4.42 -7.28
N ASP A 365 20.13 4.90 -8.50
CA ASP A 365 19.06 5.50 -9.30
C ASP A 365 18.41 4.45 -10.23
N GLY A 366 17.43 4.87 -11.04
CA GLY A 366 16.93 4.05 -12.13
C GLY A 366 16.27 4.84 -13.24
N GLU A 367 16.31 4.27 -14.46
CA GLU A 367 15.55 4.76 -15.59
C GLU A 367 14.86 3.61 -16.35
N LEU A 368 13.54 3.73 -16.53
CA LEU A 368 12.76 2.77 -17.29
C LEU A 368 13.02 3.01 -18.80
N PRO A 369 13.43 1.99 -19.59
CA PRO A 369 13.72 2.17 -21.01
C PRO A 369 12.52 2.65 -21.81
N ASP A 370 12.74 3.59 -22.75
CA ASP A 370 11.68 4.22 -23.55
C ASP A 370 10.77 3.20 -24.25
N TRP A 371 11.35 2.15 -24.83
CA TRP A 371 10.60 1.10 -25.53
C TRP A 371 9.63 0.33 -24.62
N LEU A 372 9.93 0.24 -23.31
CA LEU A 372 9.06 -0.40 -22.33
C LEU A 372 7.94 0.55 -21.90
N ALA A 373 8.25 1.84 -21.68
CA ALA A 373 7.25 2.86 -21.39
C ALA A 373 6.25 3.04 -22.55
N ASP A 374 6.76 3.15 -23.78
CA ASP A 374 5.98 3.10 -25.03
C ASP A 374 5.09 1.85 -25.08
N GLY A 375 5.67 0.69 -24.76
CA GLY A 375 4.98 -0.59 -24.79
C GLY A 375 3.83 -0.67 -23.79
N VAL A 376 4.03 -0.15 -22.58
CA VAL A 376 2.98 -0.05 -21.55
C VAL A 376 1.85 0.86 -22.02
N VAL A 377 2.15 2.09 -22.48
CA VAL A 377 1.10 3.04 -22.95
C VAL A 377 0.33 2.47 -24.15
N ARG A 378 1.00 1.84 -25.12
CA ARG A 378 0.34 1.18 -26.25
C ARG A 378 -0.56 0.02 -25.80
N ALA A 379 -0.16 -0.74 -24.78
CA ALA A 379 -1.00 -1.78 -24.20
C ALA A 379 -2.21 -1.24 -23.42
N LEU A 380 -2.07 -0.10 -22.70
CA LEU A 380 -3.21 0.60 -22.08
C LEU A 380 -4.23 0.99 -23.16
N ILE A 381 -3.78 1.68 -24.22
CA ILE A 381 -4.63 2.09 -25.35
C ILE A 381 -5.30 0.86 -25.99
N ALA A 382 -4.56 -0.22 -26.25
CA ALA A 382 -5.10 -1.45 -26.83
C ALA A 382 -6.11 -2.21 -25.91
N THR A 383 -6.13 -1.91 -24.61
CA THR A 383 -7.00 -2.57 -23.61
C THR A 383 -8.27 -1.76 -23.33
N TYR A 384 -8.15 -0.44 -23.21
CA TYR A 384 -9.21 0.43 -22.73
C TYR A 384 -9.82 1.29 -23.83
N HIS A 385 -9.06 1.70 -24.85
CA HIS A 385 -9.52 2.72 -25.80
C HIS A 385 -10.58 2.19 -26.78
N HIS A 386 -11.64 2.99 -26.97
CA HIS A 386 -12.85 2.57 -27.64
C HIS A 386 -13.35 3.62 -28.66
N THR A 387 -13.67 3.15 -29.88
CA THR A 387 -14.05 4.05 -30.98
C THR A 387 -15.48 4.63 -30.89
N ASP A 388 -16.19 4.39 -29.80
CA ASP A 388 -17.51 4.98 -29.52
C ASP A 388 -17.36 5.99 -28.36
N PRO A 389 -17.48 7.32 -28.62
CA PRO A 389 -17.37 8.36 -27.59
C PRO A 389 -18.47 8.34 -26.51
N ALA A 390 -19.40 7.38 -26.55
CA ALA A 390 -20.36 7.11 -25.48
C ALA A 390 -19.90 6.03 -24.49
N HIS A 391 -18.72 5.40 -24.70
CA HIS A 391 -18.09 4.52 -23.72
C HIS A 391 -17.31 5.38 -22.71
N PRO A 392 -17.46 5.19 -21.39
CA PRO A 392 -16.63 5.89 -20.41
C PRO A 392 -15.20 5.33 -20.45
N GLU A 393 -14.24 6.23 -20.59
CA GLU A 393 -12.80 5.97 -20.49
C GLU A 393 -12.20 6.99 -19.51
N PRO A 394 -11.10 6.68 -18.81
CA PRO A 394 -10.40 7.61 -17.91
C PRO A 394 -10.21 8.99 -18.55
N ALA A 395 -10.44 10.04 -17.76
CA ALA A 395 -10.40 11.42 -18.25
C ALA A 395 -9.72 12.37 -17.25
N ASN A 396 -8.72 11.85 -16.52
CA ASN A 396 -7.91 12.62 -15.56
C ASN A 396 -6.77 13.36 -16.28
N LEU A 397 -5.90 12.62 -16.97
CA LEU A 397 -4.76 13.13 -17.73
C LEU A 397 -5.17 13.74 -19.08
N GLY A 398 -4.32 14.60 -19.63
CA GLY A 398 -4.50 15.27 -20.92
C GLY A 398 -3.88 14.59 -22.11
N GLY A 399 -2.88 13.70 -21.94
CA GLY A 399 -2.34 12.85 -23.00
C GLY A 399 -1.83 13.61 -24.23
N GLY A 400 -2.13 13.14 -25.45
CA GLY A 400 -1.75 13.80 -26.70
C GLY A 400 -2.14 15.29 -26.80
N PRO A 401 -3.37 15.69 -26.41
CA PRO A 401 -3.73 17.09 -26.23
C PRO A 401 -2.78 17.89 -25.31
N PHE A 402 -2.43 17.37 -24.13
CA PHE A 402 -1.47 18.03 -23.24
C PHE A 402 -0.09 18.14 -23.89
N GLN A 403 0.45 17.04 -24.42
CA GLN A 403 1.74 16.99 -25.11
C GLN A 403 1.82 18.05 -26.23
N SER A 404 0.77 18.19 -27.03
CA SER A 404 0.69 19.22 -28.08
C SER A 404 0.57 20.66 -27.54
N GLY A 405 0.13 20.79 -26.29
CA GLY A 405 -0.06 22.05 -25.57
C GLY A 405 1.17 22.53 -24.78
N ILE A 406 2.19 21.69 -24.52
CA ILE A 406 3.38 22.04 -23.73
C ILE A 406 4.04 23.34 -24.23
N GLY A 407 4.03 23.59 -25.55
CA GLY A 407 4.50 24.83 -26.17
C GLY A 407 3.87 26.13 -25.65
N GLY A 408 2.68 26.07 -25.03
CA GLY A 408 2.04 27.19 -24.35
C GLY A 408 2.55 27.44 -22.93
N PHE A 409 3.11 26.41 -22.28
CA PHE A 409 3.58 26.44 -20.89
C PHE A 409 5.06 26.84 -20.76
N HIS A 410 5.82 26.95 -21.86
CA HIS A 410 7.26 27.32 -21.82
C HIS A 410 7.54 28.57 -20.97
N GLY A 411 6.67 29.59 -21.00
CA GLY A 411 6.84 30.78 -20.16
C GLY A 411 6.70 30.47 -18.67
N ALA A 412 5.66 29.72 -18.30
CA ALA A 412 5.43 29.30 -16.91
C ALA A 412 6.53 28.36 -16.40
N LEU A 413 6.94 27.36 -17.19
CA LEU A 413 8.02 26.44 -16.80
C LEU A 413 9.36 27.16 -16.68
N GLN A 414 9.66 28.16 -17.52
CA GLN A 414 10.86 28.99 -17.35
C GLN A 414 10.80 29.79 -16.04
N ASP A 415 9.67 30.45 -15.75
CA ASP A 415 9.51 31.26 -14.53
C ASP A 415 9.51 30.38 -13.26
N LEU A 416 8.97 29.16 -13.34
CA LEU A 416 9.03 28.12 -12.30
C LEU A 416 10.48 27.67 -12.04
N LEU A 417 11.23 27.30 -13.09
CA LEU A 417 12.65 26.93 -13.01
C LEU A 417 13.49 28.06 -12.40
N ASN A 418 13.29 29.30 -12.87
CA ASN A 418 13.94 30.49 -12.34
C ASN A 418 13.63 30.71 -10.85
N THR A 419 12.40 30.42 -10.42
CA THR A 419 11.94 30.59 -9.03
C THR A 419 12.47 29.49 -8.11
N ALA A 420 12.60 28.26 -8.63
CA ALA A 420 13.27 27.13 -7.98
C ALA A 420 14.81 27.26 -7.97
N GLY A 421 15.38 28.31 -8.57
CA GLY A 421 16.83 28.56 -8.61
C GLY A 421 17.61 27.72 -9.62
N ILE A 422 16.92 27.08 -10.57
CA ILE A 422 17.51 26.16 -11.55
C ILE A 422 17.97 26.93 -12.80
N ASP A 423 19.27 27.17 -12.92
CA ASP A 423 19.90 27.70 -14.14
C ASP A 423 20.00 26.61 -15.23
N ILE A 424 19.30 26.78 -16.35
CA ILE A 424 19.36 25.85 -17.50
C ILE A 424 20.48 26.23 -18.49
N ASP A 425 21.21 25.24 -18.99
CA ASP A 425 22.37 25.43 -19.88
C ASP A 425 21.99 25.62 -21.38
N ARG A 426 20.77 25.23 -21.74
CA ARG A 426 20.23 25.16 -23.11
C ARG A 426 18.87 25.85 -23.23
N PRO A 427 18.37 26.12 -24.45
CA PRO A 427 17.02 26.64 -24.65
C PRO A 427 15.95 25.69 -24.09
N LEU A 428 14.97 26.22 -23.37
CA LEU A 428 13.92 25.42 -22.71
C LEU A 428 13.13 24.50 -23.67
N GLY A 429 13.04 24.81 -24.97
CA GLY A 429 12.44 23.91 -25.96
C GLY A 429 13.24 22.61 -26.14
N GLU A 430 14.58 22.71 -26.24
CA GLU A 430 15.48 21.55 -26.35
C GLU A 430 15.46 20.74 -25.05
N LEU A 431 15.34 21.41 -23.89
CA LEU A 431 15.16 20.79 -22.59
C LEU A 431 13.82 20.04 -22.45
N ILE A 432 12.73 20.56 -23.01
CA ILE A 432 11.42 19.90 -23.01
C ILE A 432 11.41 18.68 -23.91
N ASP A 433 12.10 18.73 -25.06
CA ASP A 433 12.31 17.56 -25.92
C ASP A 433 13.11 16.44 -25.20
N ASP A 434 14.03 16.80 -24.29
CA ASP A 434 14.76 15.85 -23.43
C ASP A 434 13.91 15.30 -22.25
N ILE A 435 13.06 16.13 -21.61
CA ILE A 435 12.27 15.76 -20.40
C ILE A 435 10.98 15.02 -20.75
N ALA A 436 10.23 15.57 -21.70
CA ALA A 436 8.87 15.16 -22.06
C ALA A 436 8.78 14.90 -23.57
N PRO A 437 9.57 13.93 -24.10
CA PRO A 437 9.64 13.66 -25.53
C PRO A 437 8.26 13.33 -26.10
N THR A 438 7.96 13.88 -27.28
CA THR A 438 6.71 13.61 -27.97
C THR A 438 6.74 12.19 -28.56
N PRO A 439 5.80 11.28 -28.18
CA PRO A 439 5.78 9.92 -28.69
C PRO A 439 5.53 9.87 -30.21
N ASP A 440 6.01 8.82 -30.88
CA ASP A 440 5.81 8.63 -32.32
C ASP A 440 4.39 8.17 -32.72
N PHE A 441 3.49 8.10 -31.75
CA PHE A 441 2.11 7.61 -31.85
C PHE A 441 1.12 8.52 -31.14
N GLU A 442 -0.15 8.42 -31.54
CA GLU A 442 -1.25 9.18 -30.94
C GLU A 442 -1.65 8.58 -29.59
N VAL A 443 -1.45 9.34 -28.51
CA VAL A 443 -1.95 9.02 -27.16
C VAL A 443 -3.30 9.75 -26.97
N PRO A 444 -4.42 9.05 -26.74
CA PRO A 444 -5.72 9.69 -26.53
C PRO A 444 -5.74 10.58 -25.27
N PRO A 445 -6.69 11.53 -25.15
CA PRO A 445 -6.94 12.21 -23.89
C PRO A 445 -7.28 11.18 -22.80
N GLY A 446 -6.84 11.41 -21.56
CA GLY A 446 -7.06 10.50 -20.43
C GLY A 446 -5.95 9.48 -20.17
N TYR A 447 -5.11 9.20 -21.16
CA TYR A 447 -4.03 8.21 -21.09
C TYR A 447 -2.69 8.84 -20.75
N PRO A 448 -1.83 8.17 -19.97
CA PRO A 448 -0.50 8.66 -19.66
C PRO A 448 0.40 8.64 -20.89
N LEU A 449 1.29 9.62 -20.97
CA LEU A 449 2.36 9.70 -21.95
C LEU A 449 3.52 8.77 -21.51
N PRO A 450 4.36 8.25 -22.43
CA PRO A 450 5.45 7.35 -22.06
C PRO A 450 6.43 7.95 -21.03
N TRP A 451 6.72 9.25 -21.13
CA TRP A 451 7.56 9.92 -20.14
C TRP A 451 6.90 10.01 -18.75
N GLU A 452 5.57 10.06 -18.65
CA GLU A 452 4.86 10.00 -17.37
C GLU A 452 5.02 8.62 -16.71
N VAL A 453 5.00 7.54 -17.49
CA VAL A 453 5.30 6.18 -16.99
C VAL A 453 6.75 6.08 -16.48
N LYS A 454 7.70 6.76 -17.14
CA LYS A 454 9.09 6.89 -16.64
C LYS A 454 9.16 7.68 -15.33
N VAL A 455 8.34 8.73 -15.16
CA VAL A 455 8.22 9.51 -13.91
C VAL A 455 7.64 8.67 -12.78
N CYS A 456 6.59 7.88 -13.02
CA CYS A 456 6.05 6.93 -12.04
C CYS A 456 7.14 5.98 -11.53
N TYR A 457 7.98 5.47 -12.44
CA TYR A 457 9.11 4.60 -12.08
C TYR A 457 10.23 5.33 -11.32
N ARG A 458 10.59 6.56 -11.69
CA ARG A 458 11.57 7.34 -10.90
C ARG A 458 11.03 7.69 -9.50
N PHE A 459 9.71 7.93 -9.37
CA PHE A 459 9.08 8.13 -8.07
C PHE A 459 9.00 6.85 -7.22
N LEU A 460 8.75 5.68 -7.83
CA LEU A 460 8.92 4.36 -7.20
C LEU A 460 10.35 4.20 -6.63
N ILE A 461 11.39 4.57 -7.39
CA ILE A 461 12.80 4.51 -6.94
C ILE A 461 13.02 5.43 -5.72
N SER A 462 12.59 6.69 -5.78
CA SER A 462 12.72 7.61 -4.64
C SER A 462 11.91 7.17 -3.40
N PHE A 463 10.70 6.62 -3.59
CA PHE A 463 9.94 6.00 -2.50
C PHE A 463 10.68 4.81 -1.89
N TYR A 464 11.28 3.94 -2.71
CA TYR A 464 12.02 2.78 -2.20
C TYR A 464 13.30 3.20 -1.45
N LYS A 465 13.97 4.29 -1.85
CA LYS A 465 15.07 4.88 -1.07
C LYS A 465 14.60 5.42 0.29
N LEU A 466 13.42 6.05 0.32
CA LEU A 466 12.85 6.64 1.53
C LEU A 466 12.37 5.57 2.53
N SER A 467 11.62 4.58 2.05
CA SER A 467 10.93 3.58 2.90
C SER A 467 11.73 2.33 3.22
N PHE A 468 12.80 2.01 2.46
CA PHE A 468 13.52 0.74 2.61
C PHE A 468 15.04 0.86 2.78
N SER A 469 15.66 2.04 2.65
CA SER A 469 17.11 2.19 2.89
C SER A 469 17.45 2.79 4.26
N GLN A 470 16.45 3.22 5.04
CA GLN A 470 16.62 4.07 6.22
C GLN A 470 15.55 3.81 7.30
N GLY A 471 15.75 2.78 8.13
CA GLY A 471 14.94 2.57 9.34
C GLY A 471 15.16 3.66 10.40
N PHE A 472 14.17 3.88 11.28
CA PHE A 472 14.25 4.82 12.41
C PHE A 472 15.03 4.23 13.61
N ASP A 473 15.98 3.35 13.33
CA ASP A 473 16.60 2.47 14.30
C ASP A 473 17.68 3.16 15.14
N LEU A 474 17.35 3.49 16.39
CA LEU A 474 18.34 3.72 17.43
C LEU A 474 18.66 2.41 18.18
N LYS A 475 19.94 2.08 18.28
CA LYS A 475 20.44 1.02 19.16
C LYS A 475 20.19 1.40 20.62
N LYS A 476 19.68 0.45 21.42
CA LYS A 476 19.45 0.68 22.84
C LYS A 476 20.76 0.88 23.62
N PRO A 477 20.81 1.87 24.53
CA PRO A 477 21.91 2.03 25.47
C PRO A 477 22.19 0.76 26.28
N THR A 478 23.47 0.36 26.35
CA THR A 478 23.92 -0.76 27.18
C THR A 478 24.09 -0.33 28.64
N VAL A 479 23.63 -1.16 29.58
CA VAL A 479 23.64 -0.82 31.02
C VAL A 479 25.09 -0.75 31.54
N PRO A 480 25.54 0.36 32.17
CA PRO A 480 26.92 0.50 32.62
C PRO A 480 27.33 -0.51 33.70
N ASP A 481 28.54 -1.07 33.57
CA ASP A 481 29.12 -2.06 34.49
C ASP A 481 29.11 -1.58 35.96
N VAL A 482 28.38 -2.31 36.83
CA VAL A 482 28.07 -1.91 38.22
C VAL A 482 29.25 -2.19 39.16
N VAL A 483 30.25 -1.33 39.12
CA VAL A 483 31.36 -1.34 40.08
C VAL A 483 30.95 -0.67 41.40
N ILE A 484 30.19 -1.43 42.20
CA ILE A 484 29.80 -1.21 43.61
C ILE A 484 28.53 -0.34 43.85
N TRP A 485 27.67 -0.82 44.76
CA TRP A 485 26.29 -0.39 45.07
C TRP A 485 26.11 0.99 45.75
N PRO A 486 24.99 1.66 45.45
CA PRO A 486 23.83 1.71 46.38
C PRO A 486 22.53 1.10 45.80
N PRO A 487 21.40 1.05 46.54
CA PRO A 487 20.20 0.28 46.13
C PRO A 487 19.40 0.80 44.93
N ALA A 488 18.81 -0.13 44.19
CA ALA A 488 17.93 0.11 43.04
C ALA A 488 16.51 0.62 43.39
N SER A 489 16.31 1.25 44.55
CA SER A 489 15.05 1.85 44.99
C SER A 489 14.89 3.32 44.59
N ASP A 490 15.99 3.98 44.20
CA ASP A 490 16.05 5.43 44.09
C ASP A 490 15.88 5.93 42.64
N PHE A 491 15.60 5.00 41.71
CA PHE A 491 15.54 5.23 40.26
C PHE A 491 14.17 4.90 39.62
N THR A 492 13.17 4.45 40.39
CA THR A 492 11.90 3.93 39.85
C THR A 492 10.86 4.98 39.46
N ASP A 493 11.01 6.22 39.92
CA ASP A 493 9.89 7.19 39.95
C ASP A 493 9.95 8.27 38.84
N LEU A 494 10.95 8.23 37.96
CA LEU A 494 11.07 9.16 36.82
C LEU A 494 10.36 8.70 35.54
N ALA A 495 10.00 7.42 35.44
CA ALA A 495 9.21 6.86 34.34
C ALA A 495 7.73 6.69 34.73
N SER A 496 7.11 7.74 35.27
CA SER A 496 5.67 7.76 35.55
C SER A 496 4.90 8.28 34.34
N ALA A 497 4.00 7.45 33.81
CA ALA A 497 3.06 7.84 32.74
C ALA A 497 2.25 9.08 33.17
N PRO A 498 2.28 10.20 32.43
CA PRO A 498 1.50 11.40 32.75
C PRO A 498 -0.03 11.20 32.78
N ASP A 499 -0.72 12.12 33.47
CA ASP A 499 -2.18 12.28 33.50
C ASP A 499 -2.57 13.39 32.52
N PHE A 500 -3.34 13.04 31.47
CA PHE A 500 -3.75 13.94 30.38
C PHE A 500 -5.26 13.88 30.11
N SER A 501 -6.07 14.09 31.16
CA SER A 501 -7.54 14.11 31.06
C SER A 501 -8.10 15.34 30.30
N GLY A 502 -7.95 15.35 28.96
CA GLY A 502 -8.44 16.37 28.03
C GLY A 502 -9.82 16.07 27.39
N PRO A 503 -10.57 17.08 26.91
CA PRO A 503 -11.87 16.88 26.26
C PRO A 503 -11.78 16.73 24.73
N SER A 504 -12.34 15.64 24.18
CA SER A 504 -12.54 15.47 22.72
C SER A 504 -13.36 16.62 22.13
N THR A 505 -12.99 17.08 20.94
CA THR A 505 -13.60 18.27 20.32
C THR A 505 -14.77 17.94 19.39
N GLY A 506 -14.84 16.72 18.87
CA GLY A 506 -15.88 16.29 17.92
C GLY A 506 -15.63 16.74 16.48
N ASP A 507 -14.46 17.29 16.17
CA ASP A 507 -14.00 17.48 14.80
C ASP A 507 -12.87 16.45 14.50
N PRO A 508 -13.10 15.47 13.60
CA PRO A 508 -12.11 14.44 13.28
C PRO A 508 -10.78 15.00 12.77
N VAL A 509 -10.78 16.21 12.19
CA VAL A 509 -9.57 16.88 11.75
C VAL A 509 -8.80 17.39 12.96
N GLN A 510 -9.48 18.16 13.81
CA GLN A 510 -8.90 18.73 15.02
C GLN A 510 -8.33 17.63 15.94
N ASP A 511 -9.04 16.51 16.12
CA ASP A 511 -8.64 15.48 17.08
C ASP A 511 -7.40 14.65 16.62
N VAL A 512 -7.16 14.41 15.32
CA VAL A 512 -5.87 13.82 14.84
C VAL A 512 -4.72 14.81 14.96
N CYS A 513 -4.99 16.10 14.71
CA CYS A 513 -3.97 17.14 14.80
C CYS A 513 -3.57 17.39 16.26
N ASN A 514 -4.56 17.36 17.17
CA ASN A 514 -4.34 17.35 18.62
C ASN A 514 -3.51 16.15 19.06
N ALA A 515 -3.67 15.00 18.41
CA ALA A 515 -2.97 13.77 18.76
C ALA A 515 -1.49 13.77 18.39
N LEU A 516 -1.16 14.05 17.13
CA LEU A 516 0.24 14.19 16.72
C LEU A 516 0.90 15.37 17.45
N LYS A 517 0.15 16.46 17.69
CA LYS A 517 0.60 17.52 18.60
C LYS A 517 0.87 17.02 20.03
N SER A 518 0.01 16.19 20.61
CA SER A 518 0.18 15.70 21.98
C SER A 518 1.26 14.62 22.10
N LEU A 519 1.52 13.86 21.03
CA LEU A 519 2.75 13.07 20.89
C LEU A 519 3.99 13.98 20.92
N PHE A 520 3.97 15.10 20.18
CA PHE A 520 5.10 16.05 20.19
C PHE A 520 5.22 16.86 21.50
N ASP A 521 4.11 17.17 22.19
CA ASP A 521 4.12 17.76 23.53
C ASP A 521 4.62 16.73 24.58
N TRP A 522 4.38 15.43 24.39
CA TRP A 522 5.03 14.37 25.18
C TRP A 522 6.53 14.28 24.89
N ILE A 523 6.94 14.21 23.61
CA ILE A 523 8.36 14.24 23.22
C ILE A 523 9.04 15.47 23.83
N LYS A 524 8.40 16.64 23.78
CA LYS A 524 8.87 17.87 24.42
C LYS A 524 9.00 17.74 25.94
N LYS A 525 8.04 17.13 26.63
CA LYS A 525 8.11 16.87 28.09
C LYS A 525 9.27 15.94 28.45
N GLU A 526 9.49 14.87 27.68
CA GLU A 526 10.61 13.96 27.89
C GLU A 526 11.95 14.63 27.53
N VAL A 527 11.98 15.52 26.53
CA VAL A 527 13.12 16.40 26.24
C VAL A 527 13.36 17.42 27.36
N GLU A 528 12.33 17.98 28.01
CA GLU A 528 12.50 18.81 29.21
C GLU A 528 13.09 18.01 30.40
N ALA A 529 12.72 16.74 30.55
CA ALA A 529 13.34 15.84 31.51
C ALA A 529 14.81 15.53 31.16
N ALA A 530 15.11 15.29 29.87
CA ALA A 530 16.46 15.11 29.35
C ALA A 530 17.34 16.36 29.56
N ILE A 531 16.86 17.55 29.20
CA ILE A 531 17.52 18.86 29.43
C ILE A 531 17.87 19.03 30.93
N LYS A 532 16.93 18.71 31.81
CA LYS A 532 17.13 18.80 33.26
C LYS A 532 18.21 17.82 33.74
N LEU A 533 18.15 16.56 33.29
CA LEU A 533 19.12 15.51 33.63
C LEU A 533 20.53 15.84 33.10
N ALA A 534 20.65 16.29 31.85
CA ALA A 534 21.85 16.84 31.24
C ALA A 534 22.41 18.03 32.05
N GLY A 535 21.54 18.95 32.47
CA GLY A 535 21.89 20.08 33.31
C GLY A 535 22.37 19.68 34.71
N ASP A 536 21.90 18.57 35.29
CA ASP A 536 22.40 18.03 36.55
C ASP A 536 23.69 17.20 36.36
N LEU A 537 23.84 16.51 35.21
CA LEU A 537 25.08 15.85 34.78
C LEU A 537 26.28 16.81 34.72
N VAL A 538 26.12 17.99 34.11
CA VAL A 538 27.17 19.02 34.07
C VAL A 538 27.58 19.48 35.48
N LYS A 539 26.65 19.47 36.45
CA LYS A 539 26.97 19.75 37.87
C LYS A 539 27.65 18.57 38.55
N MET A 540 27.31 17.34 38.16
CA MET A 540 27.87 16.09 38.71
C MET A 540 29.27 15.79 38.18
N LEU A 541 29.63 16.18 36.96
CA LEU A 541 30.99 16.05 36.41
C LEU A 541 32.02 16.92 37.15
N ALA A 542 31.59 17.89 37.96
CA ALA A 542 32.43 18.61 38.91
C ALA A 542 32.70 17.83 40.23
N SER A 543 32.20 16.60 40.35
CA SER A 543 32.34 15.71 41.52
C SER A 543 33.25 14.51 41.20
N PRO A 544 34.12 14.05 42.12
CA PRO A 544 35.15 13.05 41.83
C PRO A 544 34.64 11.59 41.80
N PHE A 545 33.41 11.34 41.31
CA PHE A 545 32.78 10.01 41.31
C PHE A 545 32.13 9.69 39.95
N SER A 546 32.67 8.69 39.24
CA SER A 546 32.37 8.42 37.83
C SER A 546 31.27 7.38 37.54
N TYR A 547 30.65 6.79 38.56
CA TYR A 547 29.48 5.91 38.37
C TYR A 547 28.16 6.69 38.25
N PRO A 548 27.83 7.65 39.14
CA PRO A 548 26.60 8.43 39.02
C PRO A 548 26.48 9.20 37.69
N ALA A 549 27.59 9.70 37.16
CA ALA A 549 27.61 10.31 35.83
C ALA A 549 27.24 9.31 34.72
N ARG A 550 27.85 8.11 34.70
CA ARG A 550 27.50 7.06 33.73
C ARG A 550 26.05 6.59 33.83
N ALA A 551 25.51 6.49 35.05
CA ALA A 551 24.09 6.16 35.25
C ALA A 551 23.17 7.24 34.64
N ALA A 552 23.39 8.52 34.95
CA ALA A 552 22.60 9.62 34.41
C ALA A 552 22.78 9.80 32.88
N LEU A 553 23.93 9.45 32.31
CA LEU A 553 24.14 9.44 30.85
C LEU A 553 23.40 8.29 30.17
N HIS A 554 23.39 7.11 30.79
CA HIS A 554 22.58 5.98 30.32
C HIS A 554 21.08 6.31 30.42
N GLU A 555 20.62 6.96 31.49
CA GLU A 555 19.24 7.47 31.61
C GLU A 555 18.91 8.50 30.52
N LEU A 556 19.81 9.47 30.27
CA LEU A 556 19.65 10.48 29.21
C LEU A 556 19.55 9.84 27.81
N ALA A 557 20.39 8.85 27.54
CA ALA A 557 20.34 8.08 26.31
C ALA A 557 19.07 7.22 26.22
N MET A 558 18.63 6.59 27.31
CA MET A 558 17.39 5.81 27.37
C MET A 558 16.15 6.68 27.13
N ILE A 559 16.13 7.94 27.55
CA ILE A 559 15.04 8.87 27.20
C ILE A 559 15.01 9.12 25.69
N GLY A 560 16.16 9.42 25.07
CA GLY A 560 16.24 9.61 23.61
C GLY A 560 15.88 8.35 22.81
N TRP A 561 16.25 7.16 23.31
CA TRP A 561 15.87 5.87 22.73
C TRP A 561 14.36 5.60 22.88
N ASN A 562 13.77 5.82 24.05
CA ASN A 562 12.32 5.68 24.25
C ASN A 562 11.53 6.64 23.33
N ILE A 563 11.98 7.88 23.15
CA ILE A 563 11.37 8.84 22.21
C ILE A 563 11.38 8.29 20.78
N ALA A 564 12.54 7.79 20.33
CA ALA A 564 12.71 7.21 19.00
C ALA A 564 11.80 5.99 18.78
N THR A 565 11.93 4.99 19.65
CA THR A 565 11.24 3.71 19.53
C THR A 565 9.72 3.86 19.64
N ASN A 566 9.21 4.59 20.64
CA ASN A 566 7.77 4.75 20.81
C ASN A 566 7.14 5.56 19.65
N ALA A 567 7.88 6.52 19.06
CA ALA A 567 7.41 7.26 17.91
C ALA A 567 7.33 6.38 16.65
N HIS A 568 8.32 5.51 16.41
CA HIS A 568 8.28 4.55 15.30
C HIS A 568 7.17 3.51 15.50
N GLU A 569 7.03 2.94 16.70
CA GLU A 569 6.00 1.94 17.02
C GLU A 569 4.59 2.48 16.74
N ILE A 570 4.32 3.74 17.10
CA ILE A 570 3.04 4.41 16.81
C ILE A 570 2.86 4.64 15.29
N LEU A 571 3.91 5.05 14.57
CA LEU A 571 3.85 5.26 13.12
C LEU A 571 3.66 3.94 12.35
N ALA A 572 4.27 2.84 12.81
CA ALA A 572 4.13 1.53 12.21
C ALA A 572 2.69 1.02 12.36
N HIS A 573 2.17 1.00 13.60
CA HIS A 573 0.81 0.56 13.89
C HIS A 573 -0.32 1.50 13.40
N THR A 574 0.02 2.68 12.87
CA THR A 574 -0.91 3.56 12.13
C THR A 574 -0.82 3.45 10.61
N GLY A 575 0.21 2.75 10.10
CA GLY A 575 0.45 2.55 8.66
C GLY A 575 1.18 3.71 7.97
N PHE A 576 2.06 4.44 8.66
CA PHE A 576 2.91 5.47 8.04
C PHE A 576 4.35 5.00 7.74
N VAL A 577 4.80 3.92 8.39
CA VAL A 577 6.11 3.28 8.18
C VAL A 577 5.95 1.75 8.21
N TYR A 578 6.99 1.03 7.82
CA TYR A 578 7.03 -0.44 7.95
C TYR A 578 7.53 -0.83 9.35
N PRO A 579 6.91 -1.82 10.02
CA PRO A 579 7.36 -2.30 11.33
C PRO A 579 8.68 -3.10 11.23
N HIS A 580 9.57 -2.95 12.21
CA HIS A 580 10.71 -3.85 12.41
C HIS A 580 10.38 -5.01 13.37
N GLY A 581 11.12 -6.11 13.28
CA GLY A 581 11.01 -7.25 14.21
C GLY A 581 12.12 -7.31 15.25
N GLU A 582 11.92 -8.09 16.33
CA GLU A 582 12.84 -8.12 17.49
C GLU A 582 14.31 -8.27 17.10
N ARG A 583 15.19 -7.47 17.70
CA ARG A 583 16.65 -7.66 17.64
C ARG A 583 17.26 -7.66 19.04
N LEU A 584 18.09 -8.67 19.29
CA LEU A 584 18.78 -8.87 20.57
C LEU A 584 20.26 -8.55 20.45
N GLY A 585 20.78 -7.83 21.44
CA GLY A 585 22.18 -7.49 21.58
C GLY A 585 23.06 -8.68 21.97
N ALA A 586 24.37 -8.43 22.08
CA ALA A 586 25.39 -9.46 22.14
C ALA A 586 25.36 -10.35 23.41
N MET A 587 24.60 -9.99 24.44
CA MET A 587 24.40 -10.78 25.66
C MET A 587 22.96 -11.30 25.82
N GLY A 588 22.09 -11.11 24.82
CA GLY A 588 20.67 -11.51 24.83
C GLY A 588 19.73 -10.45 25.41
N GLU A 589 20.19 -9.21 25.59
CA GLU A 589 19.40 -8.03 25.92
C GLU A 589 18.57 -7.56 24.72
N LEU A 590 17.35 -7.04 24.95
CA LEU A 590 16.53 -6.45 23.89
C LEU A 590 17.17 -5.14 23.40
N GLU A 591 17.60 -5.10 22.14
CA GLU A 591 18.25 -3.94 21.50
C GLU A 591 17.25 -3.09 20.68
N VAL A 592 16.28 -3.74 20.02
CA VAL A 592 15.16 -3.13 19.28
C VAL A 592 13.92 -4.03 19.45
N PRO A 593 12.71 -3.49 19.72
CA PRO A 593 11.50 -4.27 19.97
C PRO A 593 10.97 -4.98 18.72
N ASN A 594 9.84 -5.66 18.86
CA ASN A 594 9.09 -6.25 17.76
C ASN A 594 7.81 -5.44 17.52
N GLU A 595 7.76 -4.66 16.44
CA GLU A 595 6.58 -3.93 15.99
C GLU A 595 5.68 -4.78 15.08
N ILE A 596 6.16 -5.95 14.62
CA ILE A 596 5.37 -6.88 13.81
C ILE A 596 4.30 -7.55 14.71
N ASP A 597 3.14 -6.89 14.86
CA ASP A 597 1.93 -7.46 15.47
C ASP A 597 1.45 -8.68 14.64
N LEU A 598 1.89 -9.87 15.05
CA LEU A 598 1.48 -11.16 14.50
C LEU A 598 -0.04 -11.38 14.57
N PRO A 599 -0.74 -11.12 15.70
CA PRO A 599 -2.21 -11.14 15.77
C PRO A 599 -2.91 -10.25 14.73
N LEU A 600 -2.42 -9.03 14.49
CA LEU A 600 -2.96 -8.11 13.48
C LEU A 600 -2.90 -8.69 12.07
N ILE A 601 -1.98 -9.61 11.79
CA ILE A 601 -1.84 -10.32 10.50
C ILE A 601 -2.19 -11.82 10.56
N THR A 602 -2.80 -12.32 11.64
CA THR A 602 -3.23 -13.73 11.76
C THR A 602 -4.76 -13.82 11.71
N LEU A 603 -5.29 -14.60 10.76
CA LEU A 603 -6.74 -14.66 10.53
C LEU A 603 -7.51 -15.17 11.75
N GLY A 604 -8.70 -14.62 11.97
CA GLY A 604 -9.53 -14.93 13.14
C GLY A 604 -9.05 -14.25 14.44
N GLN A 605 -7.81 -13.76 14.51
CA GLN A 605 -7.31 -13.04 15.66
C GLN A 605 -7.70 -11.56 15.62
N THR A 606 -7.50 -10.93 16.77
CA THR A 606 -7.64 -9.50 17.04
C THR A 606 -6.34 -9.02 17.67
N LEU A 607 -6.20 -7.71 17.84
CA LEU A 607 -5.12 -7.07 18.61
C LEU A 607 -4.82 -7.84 19.89
N ASP A 608 -3.55 -8.07 20.20
CA ASP A 608 -3.17 -8.76 21.43
C ASP A 608 -3.01 -7.82 22.62
N THR A 609 -2.65 -8.41 23.75
CA THR A 609 -2.39 -7.71 25.00
C THR A 609 -1.12 -6.85 24.94
N ALA A 610 -0.15 -7.14 24.07
CA ALA A 610 1.07 -6.34 23.94
C ALA A 610 0.77 -5.02 23.22
N PHE A 611 0.12 -5.06 22.05
CA PHE A 611 -0.31 -3.84 21.35
C PHE A 611 -1.45 -3.12 22.09
N THR A 612 -2.36 -3.84 22.76
CA THR A 612 -3.35 -3.19 23.65
C THR A 612 -2.69 -2.51 24.85
N GLN A 613 -1.60 -3.06 25.38
CA GLN A 613 -0.81 -2.43 26.45
C GLN A 613 0.01 -1.27 25.89
N ALA A 614 0.58 -1.37 24.68
CA ALA A 614 1.25 -0.25 24.00
C ALA A 614 0.29 0.91 23.76
N LEU A 615 -0.94 0.68 23.31
CA LEU A 615 -1.99 1.70 23.19
C LEU A 615 -2.40 2.32 24.54
N ALA A 616 -2.35 1.55 25.63
CA ALA A 616 -2.69 2.02 26.97
C ALA A 616 -1.54 2.78 27.66
N ASP A 617 -0.29 2.39 27.38
CA ASP A 617 0.92 3.06 27.85
C ASP A 617 1.30 4.25 26.95
N ALA A 618 0.84 4.28 25.70
CA ALA A 618 0.89 5.41 24.77
C ALA A 618 -0.17 6.48 25.07
N LEU A 619 -0.39 6.77 26.36
CA LEU A 619 -0.78 8.08 26.93
C LEU A 619 -2.04 8.80 26.41
N ASP A 620 -2.87 8.12 25.62
CA ASP A 620 -4.01 8.67 24.89
C ASP A 620 -3.87 10.15 24.44
N PRO A 621 -2.85 10.50 23.63
CA PRO A 621 -2.68 11.85 23.11
C PRO A 621 -3.85 12.29 22.21
N PHE A 622 -4.68 11.35 21.76
CA PHE A 622 -5.86 11.55 20.91
C PHE A 622 -7.13 11.86 21.73
N GLY A 623 -7.09 11.69 23.07
CA GLY A 623 -8.26 11.76 23.94
C GLY A 623 -9.36 10.72 23.61
N ASN A 624 -8.99 9.65 22.88
CA ASN A 624 -9.90 8.67 22.27
C ASN A 624 -9.25 7.33 21.82
N LEU A 625 -7.96 7.02 22.02
CA LEU A 625 -7.39 5.73 21.55
C LEU A 625 -7.90 4.53 22.35
N ASP A 626 -7.86 4.64 23.68
CA ASP A 626 -8.27 3.58 24.62
C ASP A 626 -9.80 3.52 24.80
N LEU A 627 -10.48 4.66 24.62
CA LEU A 627 -11.90 4.84 24.86
C LEU A 627 -12.77 3.93 24.00
N GLY A 628 -13.31 2.89 24.61
CA GLY A 628 -14.20 1.96 23.92
C GLY A 628 -13.47 0.87 23.13
N THR A 629 -12.30 0.45 23.62
CA THR A 629 -11.74 -0.90 23.40
C THR A 629 -12.70 -2.03 23.79
N ASP A 630 -13.80 -1.71 24.50
CA ASP A 630 -15.01 -2.52 24.73
C ASP A 630 -15.42 -3.39 23.51
N GLY A 631 -14.96 -4.64 23.45
CA GLY A 631 -15.34 -5.61 22.41
C GLY A 631 -14.29 -5.90 21.35
N LEU A 632 -13.10 -5.28 21.39
CA LEU A 632 -11.99 -5.62 20.48
C LEU A 632 -11.36 -7.01 20.73
N GLY A 633 -11.65 -7.63 21.87
CA GLY A 633 -10.97 -8.86 22.35
C GLY A 633 -11.74 -10.18 22.16
N THR A 634 -12.65 -10.29 21.18
CA THR A 634 -13.28 -11.58 20.82
C THR A 634 -12.78 -12.07 19.47
N PRO A 635 -12.06 -13.22 19.40
CA PRO A 635 -11.66 -13.83 18.13
C PRO A 635 -12.85 -14.06 17.20
N ARG A 636 -12.68 -13.74 15.91
CA ARG A 636 -13.70 -13.83 14.87
C ARG A 636 -13.63 -15.20 14.18
N ASP A 637 -14.78 -15.72 13.73
CA ASP A 637 -14.81 -16.86 12.81
C ASP A 637 -14.67 -16.32 11.37
N PRO A 638 -13.56 -16.55 10.67
CA PRO A 638 -13.27 -15.92 9.38
C PRO A 638 -14.26 -16.30 8.28
N LEU A 639 -14.85 -17.48 8.35
CA LEU A 639 -15.79 -17.97 7.32
C LEU A 639 -17.24 -17.51 7.56
N THR A 640 -17.53 -16.85 8.71
CA THR A 640 -18.88 -16.35 9.04
C THR A 640 -18.92 -14.91 9.58
N SER A 641 -17.76 -14.30 9.86
CA SER A 641 -17.59 -12.91 10.31
C SER A 641 -16.97 -12.05 9.20
N PHE A 642 -17.25 -10.75 9.21
CA PHE A 642 -17.66 -10.03 7.99
C PHE A 642 -16.57 -9.61 6.97
N PRO A 643 -16.63 -10.14 5.71
CA PRO A 643 -15.94 -9.59 4.53
C PRO A 643 -16.82 -8.62 3.69
N TYR A 644 -17.40 -7.59 4.31
CA TYR A 644 -18.36 -6.67 3.67
C TYR A 644 -17.89 -5.22 3.82
N LEU A 645 -18.62 -4.24 3.26
CA LEU A 645 -18.56 -2.89 3.82
C LEU A 645 -19.39 -2.88 5.11
N PRO A 646 -18.81 -2.77 6.32
CA PRO A 646 -19.50 -2.25 7.49
C PRO A 646 -20.10 -0.88 7.18
N VAL A 647 -21.42 -0.78 7.18
CA VAL A 647 -22.14 0.48 6.95
C VAL A 647 -22.08 1.32 8.22
N ARG A 648 -21.23 2.35 8.20
CA ARG A 648 -20.70 3.00 9.40
C ARG A 648 -21.60 4.10 9.99
N GLU A 649 -22.85 4.26 9.56
CA GLU A 649 -23.77 5.20 10.22
C GLU A 649 -24.29 4.69 11.57
N VAL A 650 -23.41 4.70 12.58
CA VAL A 650 -23.54 5.55 13.78
C VAL A 650 -22.33 5.24 14.69
N GLN A 651 -21.37 6.16 14.70
CA GLN A 651 -20.88 6.71 15.97
C GLN A 651 -21.77 7.92 16.35
N ASP A 652 -21.48 8.67 17.42
CA ASP A 652 -22.36 9.77 17.84
C ASP A 652 -22.56 10.81 16.71
N ALA A 653 -23.64 11.57 16.72
CA ALA A 653 -23.90 12.62 15.73
C ALA A 653 -22.86 13.77 15.75
N GLY A 654 -21.98 13.79 16.76
CA GLY A 654 -20.79 14.62 16.86
C GLY A 654 -19.45 13.89 16.66
N HIS A 655 -19.44 12.60 16.32
CA HIS A 655 -18.23 11.79 16.11
C HIS A 655 -18.37 10.98 14.82
N LYS A 656 -17.60 11.31 13.79
CA LYS A 656 -17.52 10.46 12.59
C LYS A 656 -16.64 9.24 12.88
N PRO A 657 -17.06 8.02 12.48
CA PRO A 657 -16.19 6.84 12.50
C PRO A 657 -15.09 6.96 11.43
N ASN A 658 -13.97 7.56 11.82
CA ASN A 658 -12.80 7.69 10.97
C ASN A 658 -11.86 6.50 11.19
N GLU A 659 -11.52 5.78 10.12
CA GLU A 659 -10.55 4.67 10.17
C GLU A 659 -9.20 5.15 10.70
N PHE A 660 -8.77 6.31 10.20
CA PHE A 660 -7.68 7.16 10.65
C PHE A 660 -7.49 7.33 12.16
N HIS A 661 -8.55 7.20 12.96
CA HIS A 661 -8.43 7.29 14.42
C HIS A 661 -8.00 5.97 15.06
N ARG A 662 -8.27 4.84 14.40
CA ARG A 662 -8.05 3.48 14.89
C ARG A 662 -7.92 2.48 13.72
N PRO A 663 -6.92 2.57 12.83
CA PRO A 663 -6.79 1.65 11.69
C PRO A 663 -6.59 0.20 12.14
N TRP A 664 -6.11 -0.02 13.36
CA TRP A 664 -6.06 -1.32 14.01
C TRP A 664 -7.45 -1.91 14.38
N ALA A 665 -8.46 -1.08 14.66
CA ALA A 665 -9.72 -1.52 15.27
C ALA A 665 -10.74 -2.07 14.26
N PHE A 666 -11.25 -3.27 14.55
CA PHE A 666 -12.27 -3.93 13.72
C PHE A 666 -13.67 -3.31 13.96
N PRO A 667 -14.36 -2.77 12.93
CA PRO A 667 -15.66 -2.11 13.05
C PRO A 667 -16.84 -3.10 13.17
N GLY A 668 -16.69 -4.17 13.96
CA GLY A 668 -17.71 -5.22 14.14
C GLY A 668 -18.85 -4.80 15.07
N LEU A 669 -18.59 -3.81 15.95
CA LEU A 669 -19.59 -3.16 16.80
C LEU A 669 -19.55 -1.65 16.60
N SER A 670 -20.70 -1.04 16.32
CA SER A 670 -20.89 0.41 16.21
C SER A 670 -21.49 0.99 17.50
N ARG A 671 -21.05 2.18 17.91
CA ARG A 671 -21.41 2.83 19.18
C ARG A 671 -22.51 3.88 18.98
N ARG A 672 -23.72 3.59 19.45
CA ARG A 672 -24.86 4.51 19.39
C ARG A 672 -24.55 5.85 20.06
N ALA A 673 -25.20 6.93 19.60
CA ALA A 673 -25.30 8.23 20.29
C ALA A 673 -25.85 8.16 21.74
N GLY A 674 -26.36 7.00 22.17
CA GLY A 674 -26.70 6.68 23.56
C GLY A 674 -25.66 5.85 24.32
N GLY A 675 -24.42 5.74 23.80
CA GLY A 675 -23.29 5.01 24.39
C GLY A 675 -23.28 3.47 24.22
N GLY A 676 -24.39 2.86 23.77
CA GLY A 676 -24.51 1.40 23.63
C GLY A 676 -23.96 0.85 22.31
N LEU A 677 -23.29 -0.31 22.38
CA LEU A 677 -22.76 -1.04 21.21
C LEU A 677 -23.83 -1.93 20.55
N LEU A 678 -23.77 -2.08 19.22
CA LEU A 678 -24.51 -3.07 18.44
C LEU A 678 -23.66 -3.59 17.27
N PRO A 679 -23.94 -4.79 16.72
CA PRO A 679 -23.36 -5.25 15.45
C PRO A 679 -23.50 -4.21 14.35
N THR A 680 -22.40 -3.90 13.66
CA THR A 680 -22.40 -2.96 12.54
C THR A 680 -23.17 -3.55 11.35
N PRO A 681 -24.11 -2.81 10.73
CA PRO A 681 -24.81 -3.25 9.51
C PRO A 681 -23.84 -3.44 8.33
N LEU A 682 -24.24 -4.14 7.26
CA LEU A 682 -23.32 -4.58 6.19
C LEU A 682 -23.86 -4.31 4.78
N GLU A 683 -23.00 -4.02 3.81
CA GLU A 683 -23.39 -3.90 2.39
C GLU A 683 -23.78 -5.26 1.79
N THR A 684 -25.08 -5.57 1.82
CA THR A 684 -25.69 -6.70 1.11
C THR A 684 -26.10 -6.32 -0.31
N TRP A 685 -26.31 -7.32 -1.19
CA TRP A 685 -26.62 -7.07 -2.60
C TRP A 685 -27.84 -7.85 -3.13
N ASP A 686 -28.57 -7.26 -4.08
CA ASP A 686 -29.89 -7.67 -4.58
C ASP A 686 -29.78 -8.83 -5.60
N VAL A 687 -29.55 -10.04 -5.09
CA VAL A 687 -29.53 -11.31 -5.85
C VAL A 687 -30.85 -11.52 -6.60
N ASP A 688 -31.98 -11.09 -6.05
CA ASP A 688 -33.28 -11.23 -6.71
C ASP A 688 -33.38 -10.35 -7.97
N ALA A 689 -32.91 -9.10 -7.94
CA ALA A 689 -32.89 -8.24 -9.12
C ALA A 689 -31.88 -8.73 -10.18
N GLU A 690 -30.74 -9.30 -9.78
CA GLU A 690 -29.81 -9.91 -10.73
C GLU A 690 -30.42 -11.14 -11.40
N LEU A 691 -31.09 -12.02 -10.65
CA LEU A 691 -31.82 -13.13 -11.25
C LEU A 691 -32.95 -12.68 -12.19
N ASP A 692 -33.60 -11.54 -11.93
CA ASP A 692 -34.54 -10.94 -12.89
C ASP A 692 -33.83 -10.37 -14.14
N ARG A 693 -32.69 -9.67 -13.98
CA ARG A 693 -31.86 -9.14 -15.08
C ARG A 693 -31.35 -10.25 -16.00
N LEU A 694 -30.98 -11.40 -15.41
CA LEU A 694 -30.57 -12.61 -16.12
C LEU A 694 -31.75 -13.39 -16.75
N GLY A 695 -32.99 -12.97 -16.52
CA GLY A 695 -34.19 -13.64 -17.01
C GLY A 695 -34.48 -14.99 -16.34
N ARG A 696 -34.04 -15.16 -15.08
CA ARG A 696 -34.15 -16.39 -14.26
C ARG A 696 -34.90 -16.22 -12.93
N PRO A 697 -36.12 -15.63 -12.91
CA PRO A 697 -36.94 -15.55 -11.70
C PRO A 697 -37.34 -16.94 -11.16
N ASP A 698 -37.29 -17.98 -12.00
CA ASP A 698 -37.53 -19.38 -11.64
C ASP A 698 -36.45 -19.98 -10.73
N ALA A 699 -35.21 -19.48 -10.79
CA ALA A 699 -34.10 -19.96 -9.97
C ALA A 699 -34.16 -19.44 -8.52
N LYS A 700 -34.90 -18.36 -8.25
CA LYS A 700 -34.97 -17.67 -6.94
C LYS A 700 -35.22 -18.62 -5.75
N PRO A 701 -36.17 -19.58 -5.79
CA PRO A 701 -36.39 -20.48 -4.66
C PRO A 701 -35.22 -21.45 -4.37
N GLU A 702 -34.41 -21.77 -5.39
CA GLU A 702 -33.22 -22.60 -5.24
C GLU A 702 -32.02 -21.78 -4.78
N VAL A 703 -31.79 -20.59 -5.34
CA VAL A 703 -30.69 -19.71 -4.92
C VAL A 703 -30.86 -19.28 -3.46
N ARG A 704 -32.07 -18.85 -3.05
CA ARG A 704 -32.37 -18.52 -1.63
C ARG A 704 -32.29 -19.73 -0.69
N ARG A 705 -32.40 -20.97 -1.20
CA ARG A 705 -32.20 -22.21 -0.43
C ARG A 705 -30.72 -22.48 -0.14
N VAL A 706 -29.82 -22.03 -1.00
CA VAL A 706 -28.36 -22.19 -0.85
C VAL A 706 -27.76 -21.00 -0.08
N LEU A 707 -28.09 -19.76 -0.49
CA LEU A 707 -27.57 -18.53 0.12
C LEU A 707 -28.34 -18.08 1.38
N GLY A 708 -29.43 -18.77 1.74
CA GLY A 708 -30.25 -18.49 2.93
C GLY A 708 -31.16 -17.26 2.85
N ALA A 709 -30.86 -16.28 2.00
CA ALA A 709 -31.58 -15.01 1.89
C ALA A 709 -31.87 -14.59 0.44
N SER A 710 -32.69 -13.54 0.29
CA SER A 710 -32.88 -12.79 -0.97
C SER A 710 -31.68 -11.90 -1.35
N PHE A 711 -30.70 -11.79 -0.45
CA PHE A 711 -29.55 -10.91 -0.58
C PHE A 711 -28.27 -11.75 -0.53
N GLY A 712 -27.30 -11.44 -1.39
CA GLY A 712 -26.09 -12.24 -1.51
C GLY A 712 -25.02 -11.85 -0.50
N LEU A 713 -24.20 -12.84 -0.16
CA LEU A 713 -23.22 -12.80 0.91
C LEU A 713 -21.84 -13.09 0.33
N THR A 714 -20.91 -12.15 0.52
CA THR A 714 -19.50 -12.30 0.15
C THR A 714 -18.82 -13.33 1.05
N VAL A 715 -17.81 -14.01 0.51
CA VAL A 715 -16.95 -14.94 1.24
C VAL A 715 -15.51 -14.46 1.04
N PRO A 716 -14.68 -14.35 2.10
CA PRO A 716 -13.41 -13.62 2.03
C PRO A 716 -12.40 -14.40 1.20
N GLY A 717 -12.11 -15.61 1.67
CA GLY A 717 -11.17 -16.57 1.12
C GLY A 717 -11.44 -17.98 1.67
N PRO A 718 -10.62 -18.98 1.29
CA PRO A 718 -10.70 -20.35 1.76
C PRO A 718 -10.07 -20.58 3.14
N TYR A 719 -9.57 -19.53 3.80
CA TYR A 719 -8.57 -19.63 4.86
C TYR A 719 -9.20 -19.84 6.26
N PRO A 720 -8.72 -20.81 7.06
CA PRO A 720 -9.24 -21.05 8.41
C PRO A 720 -8.68 -20.06 9.44
N ALA A 721 -9.32 -20.00 10.61
CA ALA A 721 -8.83 -19.21 11.75
C ALA A 721 -7.45 -19.72 12.21
N GLY A 722 -6.54 -18.80 12.47
CA GLY A 722 -5.14 -19.08 12.84
C GLY A 722 -4.17 -19.14 11.66
N THR A 723 -4.64 -19.04 10.41
CA THR A 723 -3.75 -18.93 9.23
C THR A 723 -2.92 -17.65 9.30
N LYS A 724 -1.62 -17.76 9.02
CA LYS A 724 -0.66 -16.65 9.04
C LYS A 724 -0.19 -16.29 7.62
N PRO A 725 0.47 -15.13 7.40
CA PRO A 725 0.86 -14.71 6.06
C PRO A 725 1.87 -15.65 5.42
N GLU A 726 2.74 -16.29 6.20
CA GLU A 726 3.66 -17.29 5.64
C GLU A 726 2.94 -18.55 5.14
N ASP A 727 1.74 -18.88 5.64
CA ASP A 727 1.06 -20.13 5.31
C ASP A 727 0.62 -20.18 3.84
N ILE A 728 0.17 -19.05 3.28
CA ILE A 728 -0.28 -18.98 1.89
C ILE A 728 0.88 -19.13 0.88
N PHE A 729 2.14 -18.97 1.30
CA PHE A 729 3.32 -19.13 0.43
C PHE A 729 3.99 -20.50 0.50
N LYS A 730 3.49 -21.45 1.30
CA LYS A 730 4.13 -22.76 1.52
C LYS A 730 3.96 -23.78 0.37
N LEU A 731 3.41 -23.37 -0.77
CA LEU A 731 3.27 -24.15 -2.03
C LEU A 731 2.49 -25.47 -1.88
N ASN A 732 1.59 -25.57 -0.90
CA ASN A 732 0.90 -26.81 -0.57
C ASN A 732 -0.42 -27.00 -1.32
N HIS A 733 -0.99 -25.94 -1.89
CA HIS A 733 -2.27 -25.97 -2.59
C HIS A 733 -2.13 -25.53 -4.05
N ASN A 734 -2.03 -26.51 -4.96
CA ASN A 734 -2.00 -26.28 -6.41
C ASN A 734 -3.33 -25.76 -7.01
N GLY A 735 -4.37 -25.61 -6.18
CA GLY A 735 -5.76 -25.40 -6.59
C GLY A 735 -6.40 -26.64 -7.20
N ASP A 736 -7.67 -26.51 -7.63
CA ASP A 736 -8.41 -27.56 -8.33
C ASP A 736 -8.86 -27.04 -9.70
N GLY A 737 -8.34 -27.65 -10.78
CA GLY A 737 -8.62 -27.22 -12.15
C GLY A 737 -10.09 -27.34 -12.57
N GLN A 738 -10.90 -28.20 -11.95
CA GLN A 738 -12.35 -28.22 -12.20
C GLN A 738 -13.04 -27.07 -11.48
N GLN A 739 -12.70 -26.83 -10.20
CA GLN A 739 -13.28 -25.78 -9.36
C GLN A 739 -12.92 -24.38 -9.88
N ARG A 740 -11.63 -24.11 -10.18
CA ARG A 740 -11.18 -22.88 -10.87
C ARG A 740 -11.99 -22.60 -12.12
N SER A 741 -12.20 -23.64 -12.92
CA SER A 741 -12.95 -23.51 -14.18
C SER A 741 -14.43 -23.18 -13.96
N VAL A 742 -15.01 -23.38 -12.76
CA VAL A 742 -16.35 -22.86 -12.42
C VAL A 742 -16.32 -21.35 -12.19
N TYR A 743 -15.36 -20.82 -11.42
CA TYR A 743 -15.15 -19.38 -11.24
C TYR A 743 -14.90 -18.68 -12.60
N GLU A 744 -14.01 -19.22 -13.44
CA GLU A 744 -13.73 -18.70 -14.79
C GLU A 744 -14.96 -18.61 -15.71
N ARG A 745 -16.00 -19.43 -15.45
CA ARG A 745 -17.27 -19.48 -16.19
C ARG A 745 -18.40 -18.69 -15.52
N ALA A 746 -18.19 -18.11 -14.34
CA ALA A 746 -19.18 -17.27 -13.69
C ALA A 746 -19.42 -16.01 -14.53
N TYR A 747 -20.63 -15.88 -15.09
CA TYR A 747 -21.05 -14.72 -15.90
C TYR A 747 -21.87 -13.70 -15.10
N SER A 748 -22.02 -13.93 -13.79
CA SER A 748 -22.75 -13.08 -12.86
C SER A 748 -22.30 -13.32 -11.42
N PRO A 749 -22.32 -12.28 -10.56
CA PRO A 749 -21.93 -12.38 -9.14
C PRO A 749 -22.64 -13.50 -8.37
N VAL A 750 -23.95 -13.71 -8.63
CA VAL A 750 -24.75 -14.77 -7.99
C VAL A 750 -24.21 -16.18 -8.26
N LEU A 751 -23.53 -16.42 -9.38
CA LEU A 751 -22.90 -17.71 -9.65
C LEU A 751 -21.65 -17.89 -8.78
N THR A 752 -20.85 -16.85 -8.59
CA THR A 752 -19.68 -16.87 -7.71
C THR A 752 -20.08 -17.07 -6.25
N ASP A 753 -21.14 -16.40 -5.78
CA ASP A 753 -21.69 -16.60 -4.43
C ASP A 753 -22.17 -18.05 -4.22
N LEU A 754 -22.82 -18.66 -5.21
CA LEU A 754 -23.25 -20.07 -5.15
C LEU A 754 -22.05 -21.04 -5.12
N VAL A 755 -20.98 -20.75 -5.87
CA VAL A 755 -19.75 -21.54 -5.89
C VAL A 755 -19.02 -21.42 -4.54
N ASN A 756 -18.89 -20.21 -4.00
CA ASN A 756 -18.33 -19.97 -2.66
C ASN A 756 -19.17 -20.68 -1.57
N ALA A 757 -20.50 -20.68 -1.70
CA ALA A 757 -21.39 -21.37 -0.76
C ALA A 757 -21.28 -22.91 -0.80
N GLU A 758 -20.97 -23.51 -1.96
CA GLU A 758 -20.74 -24.96 -2.09
C GLU A 758 -19.31 -25.37 -1.72
N LEU A 759 -18.28 -24.62 -2.15
CA LEU A 759 -16.88 -25.02 -2.02
C LEU A 759 -16.22 -24.57 -0.71
N LEU A 760 -16.64 -23.43 -0.14
CA LEU A 760 -16.00 -22.83 1.04
C LEU A 760 -16.89 -22.95 2.29
N LEU A 761 -18.19 -22.63 2.17
CA LEU A 761 -19.10 -22.60 3.34
C LEU A 761 -19.73 -23.96 3.67
N ASN A 762 -20.04 -24.79 2.66
CA ASN A 762 -20.66 -26.11 2.84
C ASN A 762 -19.89 -27.25 2.14
N PRO A 763 -18.55 -27.33 2.27
CA PRO A 763 -17.73 -28.25 1.49
C PRO A 763 -18.08 -29.72 1.77
N LYS A 764 -18.39 -30.46 0.70
CA LYS A 764 -18.73 -31.89 0.76
C LYS A 764 -17.57 -32.77 1.25
N ASP A 765 -16.33 -32.36 0.99
CA ASP A 765 -15.11 -33.13 1.25
C ASP A 765 -14.09 -32.39 2.16
N GLY A 766 -14.52 -31.29 2.81
CA GLY A 766 -13.67 -30.40 3.63
C GLY A 766 -13.24 -29.12 2.87
N PRO A 767 -12.91 -28.03 3.58
CA PRO A 767 -12.61 -26.74 2.96
C PRO A 767 -11.39 -26.85 2.04
N GLY A 768 -11.58 -26.51 0.77
CA GLY A 768 -10.51 -26.43 -0.22
C GLY A 768 -10.04 -25.00 -0.44
N ASN A 769 -8.88 -24.85 -1.08
CA ASN A 769 -8.44 -23.60 -1.73
C ASN A 769 -8.63 -23.80 -3.25
N PRO A 770 -9.75 -23.35 -3.86
CA PRO A 770 -10.07 -23.65 -5.26
C PRO A 770 -9.07 -23.08 -6.27
N LEU A 771 -8.63 -21.83 -6.10
CA LEU A 771 -7.66 -21.18 -6.98
C LEU A 771 -6.25 -21.72 -6.75
N GLY A 772 -5.89 -22.00 -5.49
CA GLY A 772 -4.57 -22.42 -5.07
C GLY A 772 -3.81 -21.30 -4.35
N ASP A 773 -2.57 -21.58 -3.96
CA ASP A 773 -1.65 -20.62 -3.37
C ASP A 773 -1.18 -19.60 -4.45
N PRO A 774 -0.72 -18.39 -4.08
CA PRO A 774 -0.30 -17.33 -5.01
C PRO A 774 0.67 -17.80 -6.12
N VAL A 775 1.67 -18.60 -5.75
CA VAL A 775 2.71 -19.09 -6.67
C VAL A 775 2.17 -20.08 -7.72
N PRO A 776 1.52 -21.22 -7.37
CA PRO A 776 0.94 -22.10 -8.37
C PRO A 776 -0.22 -21.46 -9.15
N PHE A 777 -0.98 -20.51 -8.58
CA PHE A 777 -2.02 -19.80 -9.32
C PHE A 777 -1.44 -18.78 -10.31
N SER A 778 -0.39 -18.04 -9.94
CA SER A 778 0.39 -17.18 -10.86
C SER A 778 1.00 -17.97 -12.02
N SER A 779 1.61 -19.12 -11.72
CA SER A 779 2.13 -20.06 -12.72
C SER A 779 1.02 -20.51 -13.69
N TYR A 780 -0.16 -20.86 -13.17
CA TYR A 780 -1.34 -21.20 -13.96
C TYR A 780 -1.83 -20.04 -14.84
N LEU A 781 -1.88 -18.80 -14.32
CA LEU A 781 -2.27 -17.62 -15.09
C LEU A 781 -1.28 -17.29 -16.20
N ILE A 782 0.03 -17.43 -15.99
CA ILE A 782 1.04 -17.34 -17.05
C ILE A 782 0.68 -18.32 -18.18
N GLY A 783 0.42 -19.58 -17.83
CA GLY A 783 0.03 -20.64 -18.77
C GLY A 783 -1.31 -20.44 -19.48
N ARG A 784 -2.15 -19.49 -19.04
CA ARG A 784 -3.45 -19.18 -19.65
C ARG A 784 -3.41 -17.87 -20.45
N ILE A 785 -3.00 -16.77 -19.81
CA ILE A 785 -3.00 -15.41 -20.37
C ILE A 785 -2.01 -15.31 -21.52
N LEU A 786 -0.78 -15.83 -21.34
CA LEU A 786 0.30 -15.71 -22.32
C LEU A 786 0.28 -16.85 -23.37
N SER A 787 -0.86 -17.54 -23.53
CA SER A 787 -1.03 -18.65 -24.47
C SER A 787 -1.78 -18.24 -25.73
N ASP A 788 -1.46 -18.85 -26.87
CA ASP A 788 -2.14 -18.63 -28.17
C ASP A 788 -3.66 -18.90 -28.14
N ALA A 789 -4.17 -19.55 -27.09
CA ALA A 789 -5.60 -19.80 -26.89
C ALA A 789 -6.36 -18.57 -26.33
N GLY A 790 -5.65 -17.62 -25.70
CA GLY A 790 -6.21 -16.46 -25.01
C GLY A 790 -6.92 -16.78 -23.69
N TYR A 791 -7.10 -15.75 -22.85
CA TYR A 791 -7.78 -15.87 -21.56
C TYR A 791 -8.89 -14.80 -21.41
N PRO A 792 -10.18 -15.18 -21.51
CA PRO A 792 -11.30 -14.24 -21.47
C PRO A 792 -11.86 -14.07 -20.06
N VAL A 793 -10.99 -13.94 -19.06
CA VAL A 793 -11.34 -13.93 -17.62
C VAL A 793 -10.53 -12.85 -16.91
N ASP A 794 -11.15 -11.71 -16.68
CA ASP A 794 -10.56 -10.64 -15.90
C ASP A 794 -11.04 -10.74 -14.44
N PHE A 795 -10.13 -11.13 -13.55
CA PHE A 795 -10.35 -11.14 -12.12
C PHE A 795 -10.25 -9.72 -11.55
N ASN A 796 -10.99 -9.46 -10.48
CA ASN A 796 -10.80 -8.27 -9.67
C ASN A 796 -9.66 -8.53 -8.67
N LEU A 797 -8.61 -7.69 -8.70
CA LEU A 797 -7.36 -7.95 -7.97
C LEU A 797 -7.54 -7.87 -6.45
N ASP A 798 -8.05 -6.74 -5.95
CA ASP A 798 -8.24 -6.45 -4.52
C ASP A 798 -9.34 -7.31 -3.85
N ALA A 799 -9.82 -8.39 -4.48
CA ALA A 799 -10.89 -9.28 -3.99
C ALA A 799 -12.10 -8.52 -3.38
N ASP A 800 -12.51 -7.42 -4.02
CA ASP A 800 -13.33 -6.34 -3.46
C ASP A 800 -14.78 -6.77 -3.14
N ARG A 801 -15.23 -7.89 -3.71
CA ARG A 801 -16.50 -8.56 -3.36
C ARG A 801 -16.29 -10.00 -2.88
N GLY A 802 -15.08 -10.33 -2.43
CA GLY A 802 -14.69 -11.64 -1.93
C GLY A 802 -14.05 -12.55 -2.98
N TYR A 803 -13.72 -13.77 -2.54
CA TYR A 803 -12.90 -14.74 -3.26
C TYR A 803 -13.42 -15.08 -4.67
N GLY A 804 -12.50 -15.11 -5.63
CA GLY A 804 -12.74 -15.56 -7.01
C GLY A 804 -13.68 -14.66 -7.82
N TYR A 805 -13.92 -13.42 -7.39
CA TYR A 805 -14.73 -12.46 -8.12
C TYR A 805 -14.05 -11.94 -9.39
N LEU A 806 -14.88 -11.68 -10.41
CA LEU A 806 -14.45 -11.05 -11.66
C LEU A 806 -14.69 -9.53 -11.63
N CYS A 807 -14.07 -8.81 -12.57
CA CYS A 807 -14.31 -7.37 -12.77
C CYS A 807 -15.81 -7.06 -12.85
N TRP A 808 -16.25 -6.08 -12.05
CA TRP A 808 -17.66 -5.78 -11.84
C TRP A 808 -17.92 -4.26 -11.79
N ASP A 809 -19.17 -3.87 -12.09
CA ASP A 809 -19.65 -2.50 -11.93
C ASP A 809 -21.09 -2.48 -11.38
N TRP A 810 -21.49 -1.33 -10.87
CA TRP A 810 -22.85 -1.03 -10.44
C TRP A 810 -23.86 -1.20 -11.58
N ASN A 811 -25.11 -1.57 -11.26
CA ASN A 811 -26.18 -1.52 -12.25
C ASN A 811 -26.66 -0.08 -12.39
N ARG A 812 -26.55 0.48 -13.60
CA ARG A 812 -26.89 1.87 -13.93
C ARG A 812 -27.97 1.87 -15.01
N SER A 813 -29.16 2.41 -14.74
CA SER A 813 -30.23 2.44 -15.74
C SER A 813 -30.17 3.63 -16.71
N GLY A 814 -29.17 4.50 -16.59
CA GLY A 814 -28.89 5.59 -17.55
C GLY A 814 -29.97 6.67 -17.63
N LYS A 815 -30.79 6.82 -16.58
CA LYS A 815 -31.87 7.81 -16.49
C LYS A 815 -31.45 9.05 -15.70
N ASP A 816 -30.72 8.81 -14.62
CA ASP A 816 -30.31 9.78 -13.62
C ASP A 816 -28.77 9.89 -13.68
N PHE A 817 -28.26 11.13 -13.61
CA PHE A 817 -26.85 11.45 -13.82
C PHE A 817 -26.32 12.29 -12.66
N GLY A 818 -25.05 12.07 -12.31
CA GLY A 818 -24.31 12.81 -11.31
C GLY A 818 -23.18 13.63 -11.92
N THR A 819 -22.67 14.57 -11.14
CA THR A 819 -21.44 15.33 -11.39
C THR A 819 -20.40 14.88 -10.36
N ASN A 820 -19.19 14.54 -10.79
CA ASN A 820 -18.08 14.23 -9.86
C ASN A 820 -17.25 15.48 -9.51
N THR A 821 -16.15 15.31 -8.78
CA THR A 821 -15.23 16.40 -8.39
C THR A 821 -14.55 17.11 -9.55
N ARG A 822 -14.31 16.42 -10.69
CA ARG A 822 -13.75 17.02 -11.92
C ARG A 822 -14.81 17.61 -12.86
N HIS A 823 -16.05 17.76 -12.38
CA HIS A 823 -17.21 18.20 -13.17
C HIS A 823 -17.55 17.30 -14.38
N GLN A 824 -17.03 16.07 -14.43
CA GLN A 824 -17.40 15.05 -15.41
C GLN A 824 -18.83 14.54 -15.08
N GLN A 825 -19.62 14.23 -16.12
CA GLN A 825 -20.98 13.71 -15.96
C GLN A 825 -21.00 12.19 -16.11
N TYR A 826 -21.56 11.49 -15.12
CA TYR A 826 -21.61 10.03 -15.10
C TYR A 826 -23.05 9.52 -14.81
N PRO A 827 -23.47 8.38 -15.37
CA PRO A 827 -24.74 7.77 -15.03
C PRO A 827 -24.71 7.18 -13.61
N LEU A 828 -25.68 7.57 -12.78
CA LEU A 828 -25.75 7.13 -11.39
C LEU A 828 -26.04 5.61 -11.29
N PRO A 829 -25.51 4.93 -10.25
CA PRO A 829 -26.01 3.63 -9.82
C PRO A 829 -27.52 3.68 -9.53
N ASP A 830 -28.25 2.61 -9.89
CA ASP A 830 -29.68 2.45 -9.59
C ASP A 830 -29.96 2.44 -8.06
N ILE A 831 -28.93 2.15 -7.27
CA ILE A 831 -28.90 2.21 -5.81
C ILE A 831 -27.50 2.76 -5.45
N PRO A 832 -27.38 3.97 -4.87
CA PRO A 832 -26.08 4.53 -4.51
C PRO A 832 -25.31 3.65 -3.51
N PRO A 833 -23.97 3.57 -3.58
CA PRO A 833 -23.14 2.85 -2.61
C PRO A 833 -22.83 3.67 -1.34
N GLU A 834 -22.27 3.02 -0.32
CA GLU A 834 -21.96 3.67 0.95
C GLU A 834 -20.87 4.75 0.82
N GLY A 835 -21.23 5.98 1.20
CA GLY A 835 -20.34 7.13 1.17
C GLY A 835 -20.31 7.83 -0.19
N SER A 836 -21.15 7.44 -1.15
CA SER A 836 -21.37 8.21 -2.37
C SER A 836 -21.86 9.62 -2.02
N SER A 837 -21.11 10.63 -2.46
CA SER A 837 -21.47 12.04 -2.31
C SER A 837 -21.50 12.72 -3.68
N THR A 838 -22.45 13.65 -3.84
CA THR A 838 -22.68 14.35 -5.11
C THR A 838 -22.49 15.86 -4.93
N ALA A 839 -21.75 16.50 -5.85
CA ALA A 839 -21.45 17.93 -5.75
C ALA A 839 -22.71 18.81 -5.89
N ASP A 840 -23.63 18.39 -6.79
CA ASP A 840 -24.78 19.19 -7.23
C ASP A 840 -26.15 18.70 -6.70
N GLY A 841 -26.17 17.77 -5.74
CA GLY A 841 -27.41 17.33 -5.08
C GLY A 841 -28.19 16.24 -5.83
N GLY A 842 -27.48 15.16 -6.21
CA GLY A 842 -28.11 13.86 -6.43
C GLY A 842 -28.53 13.23 -5.09
N VAL A 843 -28.88 11.93 -5.12
CA VAL A 843 -29.17 11.19 -3.89
C VAL A 843 -27.84 10.74 -3.28
N ASP A 844 -27.27 11.56 -2.38
CA ASP A 844 -26.22 11.12 -1.45
C ASP A 844 -26.68 9.84 -0.71
N TRP A 845 -25.74 9.00 -0.27
CA TRP A 845 -26.08 7.77 0.47
C TRP A 845 -27.03 8.10 1.64
N PRO A 846 -28.25 7.52 1.70
CA PRO A 846 -29.36 8.14 2.42
C PRO A 846 -29.32 8.01 3.95
N GLY A 847 -28.20 7.55 4.52
CA GLY A 847 -28.00 7.38 5.94
C GLY A 847 -28.84 6.25 6.54
N ALA A 848 -28.38 5.01 6.35
CA ALA A 848 -28.97 3.86 7.03
C ALA A 848 -28.51 3.80 8.50
N ALA A 849 -29.13 4.61 9.34
CA ALA A 849 -29.00 4.51 10.80
C ALA A 849 -29.30 3.07 11.28
N PRO A 850 -28.79 2.60 12.45
CA PRO A 850 -28.73 1.16 12.76
C PRO A 850 -30.07 0.49 13.10
N ASP A 851 -31.18 1.18 12.90
CA ASP A 851 -32.57 0.69 13.00
C ASP A 851 -33.37 0.82 11.69
N HIS A 852 -32.74 1.31 10.60
CA HIS A 852 -33.30 1.32 9.25
C HIS A 852 -32.96 0.03 8.47
N GLU A 853 -33.91 -0.43 7.65
CA GLU A 853 -33.71 -1.54 6.73
C GLU A 853 -32.80 -1.11 5.57
N GLN A 854 -31.61 -1.71 5.49
CA GLN A 854 -30.63 -1.39 4.44
C GLN A 854 -31.17 -1.76 3.06
N VAL A 855 -30.99 -0.87 2.08
CA VAL A 855 -31.31 -1.17 0.69
C VAL A 855 -30.13 -1.92 0.07
N PRO A 856 -30.29 -3.18 -0.41
CA PRO A 856 -29.19 -3.95 -0.97
C PRO A 856 -28.75 -3.37 -2.31
N ILE A 857 -27.43 -3.26 -2.53
CA ILE A 857 -26.88 -2.71 -3.77
C ILE A 857 -27.15 -3.60 -5.00
N ARG A 858 -26.96 -3.06 -6.21
CA ARG A 858 -27.10 -3.80 -7.47
C ARG A 858 -25.83 -3.68 -8.31
N LEU A 859 -25.28 -4.82 -8.72
CA LEU A 859 -24.03 -4.93 -9.46
C LEU A 859 -24.08 -6.06 -10.50
N HIS A 860 -23.13 -6.07 -11.44
CA HIS A 860 -22.99 -7.07 -12.49
C HIS A 860 -21.52 -7.27 -12.89
N TYR A 861 -21.20 -8.39 -13.54
CA TYR A 861 -19.87 -8.62 -14.13
C TYR A 861 -19.73 -7.94 -15.50
N ILE A 862 -18.58 -7.28 -15.69
CA ILE A 862 -18.22 -6.51 -16.88
C ILE A 862 -17.90 -7.46 -18.04
N ASP A 863 -18.30 -7.09 -19.25
CA ASP A 863 -18.13 -7.81 -20.53
C ASP A 863 -18.64 -9.28 -20.57
N ARG A 864 -19.11 -9.83 -19.45
CA ARG A 864 -19.76 -11.14 -19.34
C ARG A 864 -21.24 -11.07 -19.71
N LYS A 865 -21.71 -12.06 -20.48
CA LYS A 865 -23.11 -12.24 -20.88
C LYS A 865 -23.49 -13.72 -20.72
N PRO A 866 -24.75 -14.05 -20.34
CA PRO A 866 -25.18 -15.43 -20.25
C PRO A 866 -24.96 -16.18 -21.57
N PRO A 867 -24.51 -17.44 -21.56
CA PRO A 867 -24.41 -18.23 -22.77
C PRO A 867 -25.80 -18.35 -23.41
N ARG A 868 -25.91 -17.97 -24.69
CA ARG A 868 -27.19 -18.02 -25.41
C ARG A 868 -27.76 -19.43 -25.36
N SER A 869 -28.95 -19.57 -24.78
CA SER A 869 -29.65 -20.84 -24.65
C SER A 869 -29.97 -21.43 -26.03
N GLN A 870 -29.23 -22.46 -26.43
CA GLN A 870 -29.61 -23.26 -27.59
C GLN A 870 -30.83 -24.12 -27.22
N PRO A 871 -31.94 -24.04 -27.98
CA PRO A 871 -33.14 -24.80 -27.67
C PRO A 871 -32.93 -26.28 -28.01
N GLY A 872 -32.46 -27.06 -27.03
CA GLY A 872 -32.35 -28.52 -27.13
C GLY A 872 -31.08 -29.16 -26.56
N THR A 873 -30.11 -28.39 -26.03
CA THR A 873 -28.87 -28.93 -25.45
C THR A 873 -28.91 -28.94 -23.91
N ASP A 874 -29.01 -30.15 -23.36
CA ASP A 874 -28.77 -30.63 -21.98
C ASP A 874 -29.05 -29.70 -20.77
N THR A 875 -29.80 -30.26 -19.80
CA THR A 875 -30.20 -29.64 -18.53
C THR A 875 -29.07 -29.59 -17.48
N HIS A 876 -27.85 -29.24 -17.90
CA HIS A 876 -26.65 -29.16 -17.06
C HIS A 876 -26.02 -27.76 -17.07
N GLY A 877 -26.84 -26.72 -17.16
CA GLY A 877 -26.43 -25.36 -16.82
C GLY A 877 -26.31 -25.17 -15.30
N PRO A 878 -25.60 -24.13 -14.81
CA PRO A 878 -25.32 -23.92 -13.38
C PRO A 878 -26.55 -23.56 -12.52
N PHE A 879 -27.73 -23.49 -13.12
CA PHE A 879 -29.03 -23.29 -12.48
C PHE A 879 -30.01 -24.42 -12.89
N GLY A 880 -29.49 -25.64 -13.06
CA GLY A 880 -30.21 -26.84 -13.48
C GLY A 880 -29.93 -27.99 -12.50
N GLY A 881 -30.62 -27.98 -11.36
CA GLY A 881 -30.31 -28.87 -10.24
C GLY A 881 -30.55 -30.36 -10.51
N SER A 882 -29.47 -31.16 -10.52
CA SER A 882 -29.46 -32.49 -9.89
C SER A 882 -28.03 -33.02 -9.65
N ARG A 883 -27.53 -32.92 -8.41
CA ARG A 883 -26.58 -33.85 -7.78
C ARG A 883 -26.47 -33.61 -6.27
#